data_AF-A0A6C0F1M4-F1
#
_entry.id   AF-A0A6C0F1M4-F1
#
_cell.length_a   1.000
_cell.length_b   1.000
_cell.length_c   1.000
_cell.angle_alpha   90.00
_cell.angle_beta   90.00
_cell.angle_gamma   90.00
#
_symmetry.space_group_name_H-M   'P 1'
#
loop_
_entity.id
_entity.type
_entity.pdbx_description
1 polymer ?
#
loop_
_entity_poly.entity_id
_entity_poly.type
_entity_poly.pdbx_seq_one_letter_code
_entity_poly.pdbx_strand_id
1 'polypeptide(L)'
;MELKVPLEGSSTILSFFPDDTIETVRQHVALAKQTHPDRLFIQVQVELPKDYYSSNPKRWMDLFYRLSHGKNAIRADMLDAYVSHVRPGTGVAARDVSREDWHSVEDFVHPLCHPPGPFKEWRILGVSEDKSMVLPIPPKDTPIPAAYSPAPSRQLLFETMHPEEVHAFMAVELDPAAASDMIRQVYFPFFQSSTPVNIETLRIPLKAAHEQIASLLKLKAPEPTHASILRAKWYIPLISTKFTAPRVRFEQIFYGLSVSPTTPVVSYFTSKGEITRHKFYVEDPKTKDPMLNVPMWKAWMNGTQPQRRLPTLLFYRGKNRSSFDRIAITNKDITVSTWRGKESKETLAELQEEMLEWMKTLDAVMPFLVDTDIGLSRWVLNDLTVVASYAKEISEFDMRRFSCLQSVFTYQDNAFRLVRADRETDVPPEVLRAYTILQEDGSLETEMGVTAAEAEALAEKVQALETDENFNFEKATGSYPVVSFSSKDVMVKFVKNMDRVLDYASMLRYVLTSDKEEVNTLCPRRLEVVEASAGVATTVQVEDEFDLGDVFAEEIAAAAAAEPAPSNAAAAPAAAVSAMRVKKSGPISTHNYFNNRILQIDRDLVDDEYSKKCEKLTQVVVLTAEDQERIPEAYNYSTAPANEKMTVAKGIAICPQYWCMRDEIPLSEAQLVMDDDNAQCCPVCKGKVRITDKEDPREFTVIKRKGDYKYPDFKEPSAKSTSKKKVPCCYRKPAATTAVLPKGGPPQDDYYVLSAGVIPEFRIAYLPPELTRRIHVKTDYAKTCPSNRIEASATDMFRIGLGRARDTLPTLLTGKETRIPSPAAGKEQVLQCSFFRTWKDLGDGDTLIERIVDGIDRAFTAKTMSALDEIEYVSMVMDCRVMRINLATNTMSCGFWADKTSARSRTIVLLDTDVLGKVSRRAGNIGSKFDFVVDVNKFDPKAKSTLQSLHTASCLSSTPGFDDAVKELMAKNVSNYQVILDPFKRVQAIFVPEQIVLPIHPVNMDIPEGVAVRSGYADVKDEELPTNETLSNFLKDTRHAGFKRSEILQGSDGTYSELLLESGFRAPFRPEAGDQEDAKEVLQTVRKHTEEALVHAAPNKEDLRLASDITYSSEVFEFLMFSLSKDIQETDHEELRAAVQTPGPNLYKDLAGWLSREAYWDEVNEPVQFVNKVRTPCGQMTNADTCKKSTLCGWHQDTCKIKVQSVVDRAQVLKRMTKVLKENTKQRALVLDGRLSPFFSTILYLEMPHELITSDV
;
A
#
# COMPACT_ATOMS: atom_id res chain seq x y z
N MET A 1 24.67 -22.81 23.51
CA MET A 1 24.73 -23.79 24.62
C MET A 1 23.99 -25.05 24.19
N GLU A 2 24.49 -26.25 24.53
CA GLU A 2 23.91 -27.53 24.07
C GLU A 2 22.72 -27.95 24.94
N LEU A 3 21.62 -28.41 24.33
CA LEU A 3 20.44 -28.94 25.01
C LEU A 3 20.61 -30.45 25.24
N LYS A 4 20.27 -30.89 26.46
CA LYS A 4 20.28 -32.30 26.84
C LYS A 4 18.90 -32.72 27.31
N VAL A 5 18.22 -33.54 26.52
CA VAL A 5 16.82 -33.90 26.74
C VAL A 5 16.68 -35.43 26.76
N PRO A 6 16.03 -36.03 27.78
CA PRO A 6 15.81 -37.47 27.83
C PRO A 6 14.83 -37.94 26.75
N LEU A 7 15.05 -39.17 26.27
CA LEU A 7 14.11 -39.89 25.41
C LEU A 7 13.27 -40.86 26.25
N GLU A 8 11.97 -40.58 26.37
CA GLU A 8 11.01 -41.39 27.11
C GLU A 8 11.03 -42.86 26.68
N GLY A 9 10.94 -43.74 27.67
CA GLY A 9 11.09 -45.18 27.48
C GLY A 9 12.51 -45.64 27.08
N SER A 10 13.54 -44.79 27.25
CA SER A 10 14.96 -45.13 27.07
C SER A 10 15.84 -44.52 28.17
N SER A 11 17.06 -45.04 28.34
CA SER A 11 18.11 -44.39 29.15
C SER A 11 18.93 -43.37 28.36
N THR A 12 18.62 -43.18 27.07
CA THR A 12 19.33 -42.28 26.17
C THR A 12 18.99 -40.81 26.48
N ILE A 13 20.02 -39.98 26.62
CA ILE A 13 19.91 -38.53 26.64
C ILE A 13 20.32 -38.02 25.25
N LEU A 14 19.40 -37.32 24.59
CA LEU A 14 19.65 -36.68 23.31
C LEU A 14 20.38 -35.37 23.53
N SER A 15 21.36 -35.09 22.67
CA SER A 15 22.23 -33.93 22.75
C SER A 15 22.26 -33.25 21.39
N PHE A 16 21.80 -32.00 21.34
CA PHE A 16 21.70 -31.20 20.11
C PHE A 16 21.73 -29.71 20.47
N PHE A 17 21.90 -28.84 19.48
CA PHE A 17 21.86 -27.39 19.71
C PHE A 17 20.45 -26.83 19.49
N PRO A 18 20.01 -25.81 20.26
CA PRO A 18 18.70 -25.18 20.07
C PRO A 18 18.43 -24.68 18.64
N ASP A 19 19.49 -24.33 17.93
CA ASP A 19 19.48 -23.85 16.54
C ASP A 19 19.76 -24.95 15.51
N ASP A 20 19.68 -26.23 15.90
CA ASP A 20 19.56 -27.32 14.94
C ASP A 20 18.17 -27.31 14.31
N THR A 21 18.08 -27.73 13.05
CA THR A 21 16.79 -27.87 12.39
C THR A 21 16.00 -29.02 12.99
N ILE A 22 14.68 -28.98 12.84
CA ILE A 22 13.80 -30.09 13.23
C ILE A 22 14.29 -31.41 12.63
N GLU A 23 14.74 -31.42 11.38
CA GLU A 23 15.26 -32.63 10.74
C GLU A 23 16.51 -33.19 11.43
N THR A 24 17.47 -32.35 11.81
CA THR A 24 18.65 -32.78 12.56
C THR A 24 18.26 -33.39 13.90
N VAL A 25 17.30 -32.78 14.62
CA VAL A 25 16.77 -33.34 15.87
C VAL A 25 16.09 -34.69 15.64
N ARG A 26 15.28 -34.83 14.57
CA ARG A 26 14.65 -36.12 14.19
C ARG A 26 15.71 -37.19 13.89
N GLN A 27 16.81 -36.83 13.23
CA GLN A 27 17.92 -37.74 12.95
C GLN A 27 18.63 -38.22 14.24
N HIS A 28 18.84 -37.33 15.22
CA HIS A 28 19.37 -37.72 16.54
C HIS A 28 18.44 -38.73 17.25
N VAL A 29 17.13 -38.49 17.23
CA VAL A 29 16.13 -39.41 17.79
C VAL A 29 16.14 -40.76 17.04
N ALA A 30 16.20 -40.72 15.71
CA ALA A 30 16.22 -41.92 14.88
C ALA A 30 17.47 -42.78 15.08
N LEU A 31 18.64 -42.16 15.24
CA LEU A 31 19.89 -42.86 15.59
C LEU A 31 19.83 -43.51 16.97
N ALA A 32 19.16 -42.88 17.94
CA ALA A 32 18.95 -43.46 19.27
C ALA A 32 18.01 -44.67 19.24
N LYS A 33 17.03 -44.68 18.33
CA LYS A 33 16.09 -45.80 18.10
C LYS A 33 16.58 -46.81 17.03
N GLN A 34 17.73 -46.57 16.40
CA GLN A 34 18.31 -47.41 15.32
C GLN A 34 17.40 -47.58 14.09
N THR A 35 16.64 -46.54 13.73
CA THR A 35 15.67 -46.54 12.63
C THR A 35 15.81 -45.31 11.74
N HIS A 36 14.88 -45.06 10.82
CA HIS A 36 14.82 -43.87 9.98
C HIS A 36 13.85 -42.82 10.57
N PRO A 37 14.14 -41.51 10.53
CA PRO A 37 13.26 -40.48 11.11
C PRO A 37 11.83 -40.50 10.56
N ASP A 38 11.66 -40.84 9.28
CA ASP A 38 10.33 -40.95 8.65
C ASP A 38 9.54 -42.21 9.05
N ARG A 39 10.16 -43.15 9.78
CA ARG A 39 9.50 -44.31 10.41
C ARG A 39 9.08 -44.02 11.85
N LEU A 40 9.30 -42.79 12.34
CA LEU A 40 9.02 -42.39 13.71
C LEU A 40 7.96 -41.29 13.77
N PHE A 41 7.00 -41.47 14.67
CA PHE A 41 6.14 -40.41 15.17
C PHE A 41 6.77 -39.85 16.44
N ILE A 42 7.20 -38.59 16.39
CA ILE A 42 7.99 -37.96 17.46
C ILE A 42 7.16 -36.85 18.12
N GLN A 43 7.06 -36.90 19.44
CA GLN A 43 6.47 -35.86 20.26
C GLN A 43 7.51 -35.25 21.20
N VAL A 44 7.30 -33.98 21.54
CA VAL A 44 8.12 -33.20 22.46
C VAL A 44 7.24 -32.71 23.60
N GLN A 45 7.70 -32.85 24.84
CA GLN A 45 6.99 -32.38 26.03
C GLN A 45 7.45 -30.96 26.37
N VAL A 46 6.53 -30.01 26.29
CA VAL A 46 6.75 -28.60 26.62
C VAL A 46 6.07 -28.21 27.93
N GLU A 47 6.67 -27.29 28.68
CA GLU A 47 6.07 -26.69 29.87
C GLU A 47 5.39 -25.36 29.53
N LEU A 48 4.11 -25.24 29.90
CA LEU A 48 3.25 -24.10 29.60
C LEU A 48 2.82 -23.39 30.89
N PRO A 49 2.71 -22.05 30.88
CA PRO A 49 2.28 -21.28 32.04
C PRO A 49 0.80 -21.55 32.37
N LYS A 50 0.41 -21.30 33.64
CA LYS A 50 -0.95 -21.62 34.13
C LYS A 50 -2.09 -20.90 33.38
N ASP A 51 -1.81 -19.73 32.83
CA ASP A 51 -2.75 -18.86 32.12
C ASP A 51 -2.66 -19.02 30.59
N TYR A 52 -1.98 -20.05 30.10
CA TYR A 52 -1.71 -20.25 28.68
C TYR A 52 -2.98 -20.24 27.80
N TYR A 53 -4.02 -20.95 28.24
CA TYR A 53 -5.30 -21.03 27.52
C TYR A 53 -6.27 -19.90 27.88
N SER A 54 -6.31 -19.48 29.14
CA SER A 54 -7.22 -18.44 29.60
C SER A 54 -6.84 -17.04 29.13
N SER A 55 -5.56 -16.76 28.91
CA SER A 55 -5.08 -15.48 28.38
C SER A 55 -5.39 -15.27 26.89
N ASN A 56 -5.59 -16.36 26.12
CA ASN A 56 -5.79 -16.31 24.68
C ASN A 56 -6.94 -17.24 24.23
N PRO A 57 -8.15 -16.67 23.97
CA PRO A 57 -9.30 -17.44 23.53
C PRO A 57 -9.06 -18.24 22.24
N LYS A 58 -8.16 -17.77 21.36
CA LYS A 58 -7.80 -18.53 20.15
C LYS A 58 -7.05 -19.80 20.50
N ARG A 59 -6.09 -19.80 21.43
CA ARG A 59 -5.39 -21.02 21.85
C ARG A 59 -6.34 -22.04 22.45
N TRP A 60 -7.33 -21.57 23.22
CA TRP A 60 -8.35 -22.43 23.78
C TRP A 60 -9.23 -23.08 22.69
N MET A 61 -9.63 -22.29 21.67
CA MET A 61 -10.37 -22.82 20.52
C MET A 61 -9.50 -23.67 19.58
N ASP A 62 -8.21 -23.37 19.43
CA ASP A 62 -7.27 -24.16 18.65
C ASP A 62 -7.10 -25.53 19.31
N LEU A 63 -7.06 -25.63 20.65
CA LEU A 63 -7.11 -26.90 21.36
C LEU A 63 -8.40 -27.67 21.06
N PHE A 64 -9.56 -27.00 21.02
CA PHE A 64 -10.82 -27.64 20.59
C PHE A 64 -10.69 -28.24 19.20
N TYR A 65 -10.17 -27.48 18.22
CA TYR A 65 -10.02 -27.97 16.86
C TYR A 65 -8.98 -29.08 16.72
N ARG A 66 -7.92 -29.04 17.52
CA ARG A 66 -6.92 -30.12 17.63
C ARG A 66 -7.52 -31.41 18.17
N LEU A 67 -8.50 -31.32 19.06
CA LEU A 67 -9.22 -32.44 19.68
C LEU A 67 -10.38 -32.95 18.81
N SER A 68 -11.11 -32.06 18.14
CA SER A 68 -12.27 -32.38 17.31
C SER A 68 -11.90 -32.71 15.86
N HIS A 69 -10.65 -32.48 15.47
CA HIS A 69 -10.13 -32.56 14.10
C HIS A 69 -10.94 -31.71 13.12
N GLY A 70 -11.28 -30.48 13.54
CA GLY A 70 -12.05 -29.51 12.74
C GLY A 70 -13.56 -29.73 12.74
N LYS A 71 -14.09 -30.64 13.56
CA LYS A 71 -15.53 -30.91 13.72
C LYS A 71 -16.16 -30.03 14.81
N ASN A 72 -17.49 -30.05 14.91
CA ASN A 72 -18.26 -29.27 15.88
C ASN A 72 -18.37 -29.91 17.29
N ALA A 73 -17.75 -31.07 17.52
CA ALA A 73 -17.72 -31.70 18.83
C ALA A 73 -16.44 -32.51 19.04
N ILE A 74 -15.96 -32.56 20.28
CA ILE A 74 -14.87 -33.45 20.72
C ILE A 74 -15.52 -34.76 21.16
N ARG A 75 -15.00 -35.88 20.66
CA ARG A 75 -15.44 -37.22 21.08
C ARG A 75 -14.74 -37.64 22.37
N ALA A 76 -15.41 -38.44 23.19
CA ALA A 76 -14.91 -38.91 24.47
C ALA A 76 -13.56 -39.64 24.36
N ASP A 77 -13.37 -40.47 23.34
CA ASP A 77 -12.10 -41.17 23.08
C ASP A 77 -10.94 -40.22 22.76
N MET A 78 -11.22 -39.11 22.06
CA MET A 78 -10.21 -38.08 21.78
C MET A 78 -9.87 -37.23 23.00
N LEU A 79 -10.88 -36.89 23.82
CA LEU A 79 -10.65 -36.20 25.08
C LEU A 79 -9.87 -37.10 26.05
N ASP A 80 -10.18 -38.40 26.08
CA ASP A 80 -9.44 -39.41 26.85
C ASP A 80 -7.98 -39.47 26.42
N ALA A 81 -7.70 -39.52 25.11
CA ALA A 81 -6.34 -39.47 24.59
C ALA A 81 -5.58 -38.20 25.04
N TYR A 82 -6.26 -37.06 25.12
CA TYR A 82 -5.65 -35.82 25.62
C TYR A 82 -5.34 -35.90 27.11
N VAL A 83 -6.30 -36.27 27.96
CA VAL A 83 -6.13 -36.20 29.42
C VAL A 83 -5.37 -37.39 30.02
N SER A 84 -5.26 -38.51 29.30
CA SER A 84 -4.51 -39.69 29.74
C SER A 84 -3.05 -39.67 29.27
N HIS A 85 -2.79 -39.17 28.07
CA HIS A 85 -1.48 -39.27 27.42
C HIS A 85 -0.84 -37.90 27.17
N VAL A 86 -1.53 -36.98 26.51
CA VAL A 86 -0.95 -35.69 26.10
C VAL A 86 -0.74 -34.74 27.28
N ARG A 87 -1.71 -34.69 28.20
CA ARG A 87 -1.70 -33.87 29.41
C ARG A 87 -2.24 -34.72 30.59
N PRO A 88 -1.42 -35.63 31.12
CA PRO A 88 -1.82 -36.49 32.23
C PRO A 88 -2.04 -35.69 33.52
N GLY A 89 -2.86 -36.23 34.44
CA GLY A 89 -3.03 -35.67 35.79
C GLY A 89 -3.95 -34.45 35.91
N THR A 90 -4.82 -34.22 34.91
CA THR A 90 -5.76 -33.07 34.92
C THR A 90 -6.98 -33.26 35.83
N GLY A 91 -7.30 -34.51 36.19
CA GLY A 91 -8.50 -34.83 36.98
C GLY A 91 -9.83 -34.72 36.20
N VAL A 92 -9.79 -34.49 34.89
CA VAL A 92 -10.97 -34.35 34.03
C VAL A 92 -11.39 -35.72 33.47
N ALA A 93 -12.68 -36.05 33.60
CA ALA A 93 -13.24 -37.28 33.04
C ALA A 93 -13.61 -37.10 31.56
N ALA A 94 -13.23 -38.08 30.74
CA ALA A 94 -13.50 -38.07 29.31
C ALA A 94 -15.00 -38.23 29.01
N ARG A 95 -15.55 -37.34 28.17
CA ARG A 95 -16.93 -37.34 27.66
C ARG A 95 -16.99 -36.60 26.33
N ASP A 96 -18.09 -36.75 25.60
CA ASP A 96 -18.35 -35.92 24.42
C ASP A 96 -18.57 -34.47 24.84
N VAL A 97 -17.99 -33.53 24.11
CA VAL A 97 -18.05 -32.09 24.42
C VAL A 97 -18.44 -31.31 23.17
N SER A 98 -19.51 -30.53 23.24
CA SER A 98 -19.91 -29.63 22.16
C SER A 98 -18.98 -28.42 22.07
N ARG A 99 -19.01 -27.73 20.93
CA ARG A 99 -18.26 -26.48 20.74
C ARG A 99 -18.74 -25.40 21.71
N GLU A 100 -20.04 -25.35 21.97
CA GLU A 100 -20.67 -24.39 22.87
C GLU A 100 -20.19 -24.59 24.31
N ASP A 101 -20.20 -25.84 24.81
CA ASP A 101 -19.72 -26.19 26.16
C ASP A 101 -18.22 -25.89 26.34
N TRP A 102 -17.43 -26.08 25.27
CA TRP A 102 -16.01 -25.75 25.30
C TRP A 102 -15.79 -24.23 25.34
N HIS A 103 -16.55 -23.48 24.53
CA HIS A 103 -16.43 -22.03 24.44
C HIS A 103 -16.90 -21.32 25.72
N SER A 104 -17.93 -21.85 26.41
CA SER A 104 -18.39 -21.30 27.70
C SER A 104 -17.48 -21.63 28.88
N VAL A 105 -16.48 -22.51 28.70
CA VAL A 105 -15.59 -22.99 29.75
C VAL A 105 -16.39 -23.55 30.94
N GLU A 106 -17.30 -24.48 30.66
CA GLU A 106 -18.08 -25.19 31.67
C GLU A 106 -17.20 -25.80 32.78
N ASP A 107 -17.76 -25.99 33.98
CA ASP A 107 -17.05 -26.41 35.21
C ASP A 107 -16.14 -27.63 35.02
N PHE A 108 -16.50 -28.56 34.14
CA PHE A 108 -15.73 -29.78 33.91
C PHE A 108 -14.46 -29.58 33.06
N VAL A 109 -14.44 -28.61 32.14
CA VAL A 109 -13.24 -28.25 31.34
C VAL A 109 -12.46 -27.12 32.00
N HIS A 110 -13.04 -26.48 33.02
CA HIS A 110 -12.38 -25.43 33.79
C HIS A 110 -10.96 -25.80 34.25
N PRO A 111 -10.66 -27.02 34.75
CA PRO A 111 -9.29 -27.40 35.13
C PRO A 111 -8.29 -27.44 33.95
N LEU A 112 -8.78 -27.65 32.72
CA LEU A 112 -7.94 -27.62 31.51
C LEU A 112 -7.64 -26.18 31.09
N CYS A 113 -8.62 -25.28 31.16
CA CYS A 113 -8.47 -23.88 30.79
C CYS A 113 -7.74 -23.05 31.87
N HIS A 114 -8.00 -23.36 33.15
CA HIS A 114 -7.42 -22.70 34.34
C HIS A 114 -6.75 -23.72 35.28
N PRO A 115 -5.61 -24.29 34.89
CA PRO A 115 -4.85 -25.16 35.76
C PRO A 115 -4.31 -24.43 37.01
N PRO A 116 -4.08 -25.16 38.12
CA PRO A 116 -3.60 -24.59 39.37
C PRO A 116 -2.15 -24.05 39.30
N GLY A 117 -1.37 -24.46 38.30
CA GLY A 117 0.02 -24.07 38.10
C GLY A 117 0.49 -24.32 36.67
N PRO A 118 1.78 -24.11 36.38
CA PRO A 118 2.40 -24.53 35.12
C PRO A 118 2.13 -26.03 34.87
N PHE A 119 1.99 -26.40 33.61
CA PHE A 119 1.65 -27.78 33.24
C PHE A 119 2.45 -28.21 32.02
N LYS A 120 2.61 -29.52 31.86
CA LYS A 120 3.32 -30.12 30.74
C LYS A 120 2.35 -30.66 29.70
N GLU A 121 2.65 -30.45 28.43
CA GLU A 121 1.86 -30.94 27.30
C GLU A 121 2.77 -31.56 26.22
N TRP A 122 2.37 -32.72 25.70
CA TRP A 122 3.01 -33.32 24.52
C TRP A 122 2.52 -32.68 23.22
N ARG A 123 3.46 -32.22 22.38
CA ARG A 123 3.20 -31.68 21.05
C ARG A 123 3.94 -32.47 19.98
N ILE A 124 3.44 -32.46 18.74
CA ILE A 124 4.11 -33.14 17.63
C ILE A 124 5.37 -32.35 17.26
N LEU A 125 6.52 -33.03 17.20
CA LEU A 125 7.79 -32.38 16.89
C LEU A 125 7.74 -31.74 15.50
N GLY A 126 8.07 -30.45 15.46
CA GLY A 126 8.16 -29.66 14.23
C GLY A 126 6.82 -29.27 13.61
N VAL A 127 5.70 -29.41 14.31
CA VAL A 127 4.39 -28.95 13.83
C VAL A 127 3.98 -27.70 14.62
N SER A 128 3.46 -26.69 13.94
CA SER A 128 2.97 -25.47 14.60
C SER A 128 1.84 -25.79 15.57
N GLU A 129 1.70 -24.98 16.63
CA GLU A 129 0.73 -25.22 17.71
C GLU A 129 -0.69 -25.47 17.19
N ASP A 130 -1.17 -24.61 16.29
CA ASP A 130 -2.51 -24.66 15.70
C ASP A 130 -2.77 -25.92 14.85
N LYS A 131 -1.70 -26.54 14.34
CA LYS A 131 -1.75 -27.75 13.50
C LYS A 131 -1.30 -29.01 14.24
N SER A 132 -0.78 -28.91 15.46
CA SER A 132 -0.32 -30.04 16.26
C SER A 132 -1.50 -30.82 16.83
N MET A 133 -2.21 -31.55 15.97
CA MET A 133 -3.41 -32.34 16.30
C MET A 133 -3.18 -33.27 17.49
N VAL A 134 -4.21 -33.47 18.31
CA VAL A 134 -4.17 -34.47 19.37
C VAL A 134 -4.49 -35.83 18.74
N LEU A 135 -3.55 -36.76 18.88
CA LEU A 135 -3.59 -38.09 18.28
C LEU A 135 -3.49 -39.17 19.37
N PRO A 136 -4.30 -40.24 19.30
CA PRO A 136 -4.20 -41.35 20.24
C PRO A 136 -2.87 -42.11 20.10
N ILE A 137 -2.31 -42.53 21.23
CA ILE A 137 -1.16 -43.44 21.30
C ILE A 137 -1.58 -44.68 22.09
N PRO A 138 -1.35 -45.92 21.58
CA PRO A 138 -0.67 -46.26 20.33
C PRO A 138 -1.45 -45.80 19.07
N PRO A 139 -0.78 -45.64 17.91
CA PRO A 139 -1.40 -45.11 16.69
C PRO A 139 -2.65 -45.90 16.27
N LYS A 140 -3.73 -45.18 15.98
CA LYS A 140 -5.01 -45.74 15.52
C LYS A 140 -5.56 -44.94 14.35
N ASP A 141 -6.44 -45.59 13.60
CA ASP A 141 -7.17 -44.99 12.50
C ASP A 141 -7.98 -43.76 12.96
N THR A 142 -7.46 -42.58 12.61
CA THR A 142 -8.02 -41.28 13.00
C THR A 142 -8.32 -40.46 11.73
N PRO A 143 -9.59 -40.27 11.35
CA PRO A 143 -9.94 -39.56 10.12
C PRO A 143 -9.75 -38.06 10.28
N ILE A 144 -8.68 -37.52 9.71
CA ILE A 144 -8.33 -36.10 9.73
C ILE A 144 -8.42 -35.54 8.30
N PRO A 145 -9.09 -34.40 8.08
CA PRO A 145 -9.10 -33.75 6.77
C PRO A 145 -7.67 -33.36 6.35
N ALA A 146 -7.34 -33.49 5.06
CA ALA A 146 -5.99 -33.24 4.55
C ALA A 146 -5.41 -31.85 4.93
N ALA A 147 -6.27 -30.82 5.01
CA ALA A 147 -5.88 -29.47 5.42
C ALA A 147 -5.36 -29.36 6.87
N TYR A 148 -5.75 -30.29 7.74
CA TYR A 148 -5.36 -30.36 9.16
C TYR A 148 -4.36 -31.48 9.44
N SER A 149 -3.84 -32.15 8.39
CA SER A 149 -2.85 -33.20 8.58
C SER A 149 -1.56 -32.63 9.16
N PRO A 150 -1.06 -33.16 10.29
CA PRO A 150 0.14 -32.63 10.94
C PRO A 150 1.40 -33.04 10.17
N ALA A 151 1.91 -32.14 9.32
CA ALA A 151 3.17 -32.33 8.61
C ALA A 151 4.30 -31.50 9.28
N PRO A 152 5.36 -32.15 9.79
CA PRO A 152 6.49 -31.44 10.40
C PRO A 152 7.23 -30.52 9.42
N SER A 153 7.51 -29.28 9.83
CA SER A 153 8.38 -28.33 9.14
C SER A 153 9.85 -28.65 9.41
N ARG A 154 10.44 -29.48 8.56
CA ARG A 154 11.79 -30.06 8.73
C ARG A 154 12.94 -29.05 8.79
N GLN A 155 12.81 -27.92 8.09
CA GLN A 155 13.89 -26.92 7.93
C GLN A 155 13.79 -25.72 8.89
N LEU A 156 12.79 -25.68 9.79
CA LEU A 156 12.72 -24.68 10.85
C LEU A 156 13.63 -25.07 12.00
N LEU A 157 14.11 -24.09 12.76
CA LEU A 157 14.93 -24.33 13.93
C LEU A 157 14.09 -24.89 15.08
N PHE A 158 14.70 -25.74 15.91
CA PHE A 158 14.05 -26.31 17.07
C PHE A 158 13.53 -25.23 18.02
N GLU A 159 14.37 -24.25 18.37
CA GLU A 159 13.98 -23.14 19.27
C GLU A 159 12.88 -22.23 18.70
N THR A 160 12.76 -22.13 17.37
CA THR A 160 11.70 -21.32 16.74
C THR A 160 10.36 -22.05 16.83
N MET A 161 10.37 -23.37 16.62
CA MET A 161 9.17 -24.19 16.62
C MET A 161 8.69 -24.57 18.03
N HIS A 162 9.62 -24.71 18.97
CA HIS A 162 9.37 -25.06 20.37
C HIS A 162 10.14 -24.07 21.26
N PRO A 163 9.68 -22.81 21.35
CA PRO A 163 10.33 -21.79 22.17
C PRO A 163 10.14 -22.04 23.68
N GLU A 164 9.22 -22.91 24.07
CA GLU A 164 8.96 -23.26 25.46
C GLU A 164 10.04 -24.18 26.04
N GLU A 165 10.09 -24.29 27.38
CA GLU A 165 11.02 -25.20 28.05
C GLU A 165 10.64 -26.67 27.76
N VAL A 166 11.60 -27.42 27.24
CA VAL A 166 11.42 -28.81 26.79
C VAL A 166 11.95 -29.78 27.83
N HIS A 167 11.12 -30.74 28.23
CA HIS A 167 11.43 -31.71 29.28
C HIS A 167 11.80 -33.10 28.77
N ALA A 168 11.19 -33.56 27.68
CA ALA A 168 11.41 -34.91 27.16
C ALA A 168 10.99 -35.05 25.69
N PHE A 169 11.56 -36.05 25.01
CA PHE A 169 11.08 -36.55 23.71
C PHE A 169 10.43 -37.91 23.87
N MET A 170 9.46 -38.22 23.02
CA MET A 170 8.93 -39.56 22.88
C MET A 170 8.86 -39.91 21.40
N ALA A 171 9.25 -41.12 21.05
CA ALA A 171 9.26 -41.60 19.67
C ALA A 171 8.61 -42.98 19.57
N VAL A 172 7.58 -43.07 18.73
CA VAL A 172 6.83 -44.30 18.43
C VAL A 172 7.20 -44.74 17.02
N GLU A 173 7.61 -46.00 16.88
CA GLU A 173 7.99 -46.58 15.58
C GLU A 173 6.76 -47.13 14.84
N LEU A 174 6.77 -47.00 13.51
CA LEU A 174 5.77 -47.58 12.63
C LEU A 174 5.84 -49.10 12.68
N ASP A 175 4.78 -49.76 13.14
CA ASP A 175 4.59 -51.21 12.97
C ASP A 175 4.03 -51.50 11.56
N PRO A 176 4.82 -52.06 10.63
CA PRO A 176 4.38 -52.28 9.26
C PRO A 176 3.24 -53.31 9.15
N ALA A 177 3.09 -54.19 10.14
CA ALA A 177 2.08 -55.25 10.15
C ALA A 177 0.70 -54.75 10.64
N ALA A 178 0.68 -53.70 11.46
CA ALA A 178 -0.54 -53.13 12.04
C ALA A 178 -0.96 -51.78 11.41
N ALA A 179 -0.10 -51.15 10.60
CA ALA A 179 -0.36 -49.83 10.05
C ALA A 179 -1.21 -49.83 8.77
N SER A 180 -2.43 -49.31 8.88
CA SER A 180 -3.28 -48.90 7.76
C SER A 180 -2.66 -47.75 6.95
N ASP A 181 -3.19 -47.49 5.75
CA ASP A 181 -2.79 -46.32 4.95
C ASP A 181 -3.07 -44.98 5.65
N MET A 182 -4.13 -44.91 6.47
CA MET A 182 -4.46 -43.71 7.22
C MET A 182 -3.50 -43.47 8.39
N ILE A 183 -3.06 -44.53 9.08
CA ILE A 183 -2.00 -44.41 10.10
C ILE A 183 -0.71 -43.90 9.46
N ARG A 184 -0.34 -44.42 8.29
CA ARG A 184 0.84 -43.94 7.54
C ARG A 184 0.70 -42.47 7.18
N GLN A 185 -0.44 -42.05 6.65
CA GLN A 185 -0.66 -40.67 6.21
C GLN A 185 -0.65 -39.66 7.37
N VAL A 186 -1.24 -40.01 8.53
CA VAL A 186 -1.44 -39.07 9.66
C VAL A 186 -0.25 -39.04 10.61
N TYR A 187 0.33 -40.19 10.96
CA TYR A 187 1.42 -40.27 11.95
C TYR A 187 2.80 -40.27 11.29
N PHE A 188 2.90 -40.73 10.04
CA PHE A 188 4.18 -40.91 9.34
C PHE A 188 4.13 -40.28 7.93
N PRO A 189 3.82 -38.97 7.81
CA PRO A 189 3.47 -38.33 6.53
C PRO A 189 4.58 -38.39 5.46
N PHE A 190 5.84 -38.60 5.87
CA PHE A 190 6.99 -38.69 4.97
C PHE A 190 7.43 -40.14 4.67
N PHE A 191 6.77 -41.14 5.25
CA PHE A 191 7.11 -42.54 5.00
C PHE A 191 6.74 -42.95 3.57
N GLN A 192 7.72 -43.50 2.86
CA GLN A 192 7.57 -44.07 1.52
C GLN A 192 8.04 -45.52 1.52
N SER A 193 7.61 -46.30 0.54
CA SER A 193 8.08 -47.69 0.35
C SER A 193 9.59 -47.76 0.12
N SER A 194 10.20 -46.69 -0.41
CA SER A 194 11.63 -46.51 -0.62
C SER A 194 12.40 -46.00 0.61
N THR A 195 11.73 -45.66 1.71
CA THR A 195 12.38 -45.12 2.92
C THR A 195 13.35 -46.17 3.50
N PRO A 196 14.63 -45.84 3.70
CA PRO A 196 15.61 -46.76 4.28
C PRO A 196 15.18 -47.30 5.64
N VAL A 197 15.74 -48.45 6.05
CA VAL A 197 15.43 -49.06 7.35
C VAL A 197 16.00 -48.23 8.49
N ASN A 198 17.25 -47.76 8.35
CA ASN A 198 17.92 -46.92 9.32
C ASN A 198 18.82 -45.88 8.63
N ILE A 199 19.35 -44.95 9.41
CA ILE A 199 20.31 -43.93 8.98
C ILE A 199 21.68 -44.11 9.63
N GLU A 200 22.10 -45.35 9.88
CA GLU A 200 23.34 -45.65 10.60
C GLU A 200 24.59 -45.04 9.91
N THR A 201 24.57 -44.95 8.58
CA THR A 201 25.61 -44.29 7.78
C THR A 201 25.80 -42.81 8.12
N LEU A 202 24.75 -42.13 8.60
CA LEU A 202 24.80 -40.72 9.01
C LEU A 202 25.36 -40.52 10.41
N ARG A 203 25.56 -41.56 11.23
CA ARG A 203 26.03 -41.41 12.62
C ARG A 203 27.38 -40.71 12.71
N ILE A 204 28.34 -41.14 11.87
CA ILE A 204 29.70 -40.57 11.85
C ILE A 204 29.69 -39.11 11.38
N PRO A 205 29.12 -38.75 10.21
CA PRO A 205 29.12 -37.36 9.75
C PRO A 205 28.32 -36.43 10.66
N LEU A 206 27.17 -36.87 11.20
CA LEU A 206 26.37 -36.06 12.13
C LEU A 206 27.13 -35.78 13.43
N LYS A 207 27.81 -36.80 13.98
CA LYS A 207 28.66 -36.64 15.16
C LYS A 207 29.84 -35.72 14.89
N ALA A 208 30.51 -35.86 13.74
CA ALA A 208 31.63 -35.00 13.35
C ALA A 208 31.18 -33.53 13.20
N ALA A 209 30.04 -33.28 12.55
CA ALA A 209 29.48 -31.94 12.41
C ALA A 209 29.12 -31.32 13.78
N HIS A 210 28.49 -32.11 14.65
CA HIS A 210 28.16 -31.70 16.01
C HIS A 210 29.42 -31.35 16.83
N GLU A 211 30.45 -32.21 16.80
CA GLU A 211 31.72 -31.98 17.52
C GLU A 211 32.50 -30.78 16.95
N GLN A 212 32.48 -30.56 15.64
CA GLN A 212 33.10 -29.41 14.99
C GLN A 212 32.44 -28.10 15.45
N ILE A 213 31.11 -28.02 15.43
CA ILE A 213 30.38 -26.84 15.92
C ILE A 213 30.63 -26.63 17.41
N ALA A 214 30.57 -27.70 18.21
CA ALA A 214 30.86 -27.64 19.64
C ALA A 214 32.28 -27.09 19.92
N SER A 215 33.25 -27.45 19.08
CA SER A 215 34.63 -27.00 19.23
C SER A 215 34.82 -25.55 18.75
N LEU A 216 34.14 -25.16 17.67
CA LEU A 216 34.10 -23.77 17.18
C LEU A 216 33.49 -22.82 18.20
N LEU A 217 32.36 -23.19 18.82
CA LEU A 217 31.68 -22.39 19.84
C LEU A 217 32.46 -22.33 21.17
N LYS A 218 33.38 -23.25 21.42
CA LYS A 218 34.28 -23.23 22.59
C LYS A 218 35.46 -22.26 22.43
N LEU A 219 35.71 -21.75 21.23
CA LEU A 219 36.74 -20.73 21.01
C LEU A 219 36.39 -19.48 21.83
N LYS A 220 37.34 -18.98 22.62
CA LYS A 220 37.19 -17.73 23.38
C LYS A 220 37.30 -16.52 22.44
N ALA A 221 36.30 -16.35 21.58
CA ALA A 221 36.18 -15.19 20.72
C ALA A 221 36.06 -13.92 21.60
N PRO A 222 36.68 -12.79 21.21
CA PRO A 222 36.49 -11.53 21.91
C PRO A 222 35.02 -11.12 21.85
N GLU A 223 34.42 -10.86 23.01
CA GLU A 223 33.06 -10.31 23.07
C GLU A 223 33.04 -8.85 22.58
N PRO A 224 31.91 -8.41 22.02
CA PRO A 224 31.74 -7.02 21.66
C PRO A 224 31.75 -6.13 22.91
N THR A 225 32.38 -4.96 22.80
CA THR A 225 32.41 -3.95 23.88
C THR A 225 31.03 -3.36 24.14
N HIS A 226 30.21 -3.26 23.10
CA HIS A 226 28.84 -2.77 23.16
C HIS A 226 28.05 -3.31 21.96
N ALA A 227 26.79 -3.69 22.19
CA ALA A 227 25.86 -4.09 21.14
C ALA A 227 24.62 -3.19 21.20
N SER A 228 24.22 -2.66 20.06
CA SER A 228 23.11 -1.71 19.92
C SER A 228 22.09 -2.25 18.93
N ILE A 229 20.83 -2.21 19.32
CA ILE A 229 19.71 -2.51 18.43
C ILE A 229 19.51 -1.30 17.52
N LEU A 230 19.70 -1.44 16.20
CA LEU A 230 19.45 -0.34 15.26
C LEU A 230 17.98 -0.28 14.84
N ARG A 231 17.36 -1.44 14.70
CA ARG A 231 15.96 -1.58 14.28
C ARG A 231 15.36 -2.80 14.95
N ALA A 232 14.18 -2.65 15.56
CA ALA A 232 13.36 -3.77 16.01
C ALA A 232 11.94 -3.59 15.49
N LYS A 233 11.31 -4.70 15.08
CA LYS A 233 9.95 -4.71 14.54
C LYS A 233 9.14 -5.85 15.15
N TRP A 234 8.06 -5.50 15.83
CA TRP A 234 7.11 -6.45 16.39
C TRP A 234 5.80 -6.44 15.63
N TYR A 235 5.18 -7.62 15.56
CA TYR A 235 3.87 -7.85 14.99
C TYR A 235 2.91 -8.32 16.08
N ILE A 236 1.75 -7.69 16.17
CA ILE A 236 0.72 -7.95 17.17
C ILE A 236 -0.59 -8.27 16.43
N PRO A 237 -1.02 -9.54 16.36
CA PRO A 237 -2.26 -9.91 15.69
C PRO A 237 -3.48 -9.50 16.52
N LEU A 238 -4.50 -8.90 15.88
CA LEU A 238 -5.79 -8.60 16.49
C LEU A 238 -6.73 -9.80 16.31
N ILE A 239 -7.02 -10.51 17.40
CA ILE A 239 -7.83 -11.74 17.37
C ILE A 239 -9.23 -11.45 17.89
N SER A 240 -9.31 -10.79 19.05
CA SER A 240 -10.57 -10.46 19.71
C SER A 240 -11.16 -9.15 19.16
N THR A 241 -10.30 -8.22 18.74
CA THR A 241 -10.68 -6.92 18.21
C THR A 241 -11.16 -7.01 16.76
N LYS A 242 -12.35 -6.45 16.46
CA LYS A 242 -12.91 -6.40 15.10
C LYS A 242 -13.32 -4.97 14.71
N PHE A 243 -12.68 -4.45 13.65
CA PHE A 243 -13.07 -3.17 13.04
C PHE A 243 -14.10 -3.39 11.91
N THR A 244 -15.35 -2.95 12.12
CA THR A 244 -16.39 -2.94 11.08
C THR A 244 -16.24 -1.73 10.17
N ALA A 245 -16.31 -1.89 8.84
CA ALA A 245 -16.07 -0.81 7.88
C ALA A 245 -14.76 -0.01 8.11
N PRO A 246 -13.57 -0.63 7.94
CA PRO A 246 -12.28 -0.08 8.36
C PRO A 246 -11.97 1.33 7.83
N ARG A 247 -12.37 1.65 6.59
CA ARG A 247 -12.11 2.96 5.98
C ARG A 247 -12.76 4.08 6.79
N VAL A 248 -14.07 3.95 7.05
CA VAL A 248 -14.86 4.94 7.80
C VAL A 248 -14.42 4.98 9.27
N ARG A 249 -14.17 3.82 9.89
CA ARG A 249 -13.71 3.77 11.28
C ARG A 249 -12.36 4.41 11.49
N PHE A 250 -11.39 4.13 10.63
CA PHE A 250 -10.04 4.69 10.79
C PHE A 250 -10.02 6.18 10.49
N GLU A 251 -10.88 6.64 9.60
CA GLU A 251 -11.10 8.08 9.40
C GLU A 251 -11.68 8.73 10.67
N GLN A 252 -12.70 8.11 11.29
CA GLN A 252 -13.23 8.58 12.58
C GLN A 252 -12.18 8.59 13.70
N ILE A 253 -11.33 7.56 13.77
CA ILE A 253 -10.26 7.45 14.76
C ILE A 253 -9.19 8.53 14.50
N PHE A 254 -8.77 8.73 13.25
CA PHE A 254 -7.79 9.77 12.87
C PHE A 254 -8.22 11.17 13.36
N TYR A 255 -9.49 11.51 13.12
CA TYR A 255 -10.07 12.77 13.55
C TYR A 255 -10.35 12.81 15.05
N GLY A 256 -10.70 11.66 15.64
CA GLY A 256 -10.97 11.47 17.06
C GLY A 256 -9.72 11.64 17.94
N LEU A 257 -8.59 11.10 17.51
CA LEU A 257 -7.35 10.96 18.28
C LEU A 257 -6.74 12.30 18.67
N SER A 258 -6.36 12.44 19.94
CA SER A 258 -5.57 13.60 20.38
C SER A 258 -4.10 13.45 20.01
N VAL A 259 -3.48 14.56 19.61
CA VAL A 259 -2.02 14.67 19.42
C VAL A 259 -1.42 15.46 20.57
N SER A 260 -0.21 15.10 20.95
CA SER A 260 0.49 15.61 22.13
C SER A 260 2.00 15.60 21.87
N PRO A 261 2.85 16.13 22.78
CA PRO A 261 4.30 15.96 22.66
C PRO A 261 4.74 14.47 22.62
N THR A 262 3.99 13.59 23.27
CA THR A 262 4.26 12.13 23.29
C THR A 262 3.81 11.43 22.00
N THR A 263 2.70 11.89 21.40
CA THR A 263 2.17 11.42 20.11
C THR A 263 2.08 12.60 19.15
N PRO A 264 3.22 13.04 18.58
CA PRO A 264 3.30 14.32 17.86
C PRO A 264 2.72 14.27 16.47
N VAL A 265 2.52 13.08 15.87
CA VAL A 265 1.88 12.96 14.57
C VAL A 265 1.11 11.64 14.42
N VAL A 266 -0.07 11.73 13.82
CA VAL A 266 -0.82 10.60 13.25
C VAL A 266 -1.08 10.85 11.78
N SER A 267 -0.99 9.80 10.96
CA SER A 267 -1.28 9.84 9.53
C SER A 267 -2.28 8.77 9.15
N TYR A 268 -3.25 9.11 8.31
CA TYR A 268 -4.22 8.17 7.76
C TYR A 268 -3.87 7.84 6.32
N PHE A 269 -3.35 6.62 6.11
CA PHE A 269 -2.92 6.10 4.83
C PHE A 269 -3.94 5.10 4.29
N THR A 270 -4.27 5.19 3.00
CA THR A 270 -5.19 4.26 2.33
C THR A 270 -4.51 3.51 1.19
N SER A 271 -3.80 4.24 0.32
CA SER A 271 -2.97 3.66 -0.74
C SER A 271 -1.92 4.66 -1.23
N LYS A 272 -0.85 4.17 -1.88
CA LYS A 272 0.19 5.04 -2.49
C LYS A 272 -0.32 5.99 -3.58
N GLY A 273 -1.50 5.72 -4.15
CA GLY A 273 -2.12 6.56 -5.19
C GLY A 273 -3.22 7.49 -4.68
N GLU A 274 -3.54 7.43 -3.39
CA GLU A 274 -4.52 8.31 -2.74
C GLU A 274 -3.80 9.29 -1.80
N ILE A 275 -4.41 10.45 -1.58
CA ILE A 275 -3.82 11.50 -0.73
C ILE A 275 -3.77 11.03 0.73
N THR A 276 -2.61 11.13 1.37
CA THR A 276 -2.45 10.80 2.78
C THR A 276 -2.78 12.04 3.63
N ARG A 277 -3.52 11.84 4.72
CA ARG A 277 -3.84 12.92 5.67
C ARG A 277 -2.96 12.80 6.89
N HIS A 278 -2.54 13.94 7.42
CA HIS A 278 -1.61 14.05 8.54
C HIS A 278 -2.19 15.00 9.58
N LYS A 279 -1.95 14.69 10.84
CA LYS A 279 -2.35 15.51 11.98
C LYS A 279 -1.16 15.63 12.90
N PHE A 280 -0.64 16.85 13.04
CA PHE A 280 0.54 17.19 13.82
C PHE A 280 0.16 17.91 15.12
N TYR A 281 0.97 17.72 16.16
CA TYR A 281 0.94 18.54 17.36
C TYR A 281 1.72 19.85 17.15
N VAL A 282 1.16 20.97 17.59
CA VAL A 282 1.79 22.30 17.57
C VAL A 282 1.83 22.89 18.98
N GLU A 283 2.98 23.45 19.37
CA GLU A 283 3.13 24.08 20.70
C GLU A 283 2.45 25.44 20.76
N ASP A 284 2.68 26.32 19.76
CA ASP A 284 1.99 27.61 19.63
C ASP A 284 0.82 27.51 18.65
N PRO A 285 -0.43 27.61 19.13
CA PRO A 285 -1.61 27.63 18.27
C PRO A 285 -1.66 28.77 17.25
N LYS A 286 -0.91 29.85 17.47
CA LYS A 286 -0.91 31.03 16.59
C LYS A 286 -0.04 30.84 15.35
N THR A 287 1.15 30.25 15.52
CA THR A 287 2.07 30.03 14.39
C THR A 287 1.75 28.74 13.65
N LYS A 288 1.13 27.76 14.35
CA LYS A 288 0.81 26.42 13.81
C LYS A 288 2.04 25.66 13.32
N ASP A 289 3.21 25.96 13.86
CA ASP A 289 4.43 25.22 13.53
C ASP A 289 4.42 23.85 14.22
N PRO A 290 4.54 22.73 13.47
CA PRO A 290 4.67 21.40 14.05
C PRO A 290 5.85 21.32 15.01
N MET A 291 5.63 20.76 16.20
CA MET A 291 6.70 20.43 17.13
C MET A 291 7.72 19.47 16.49
N LEU A 292 7.23 18.57 15.63
CA LEU A 292 8.04 17.63 14.89
C LEU A 292 8.57 18.26 13.60
N ASN A 293 9.88 18.19 13.37
CA ASN A 293 10.49 18.69 12.13
C ASN A 293 9.91 17.96 10.89
N VAL A 294 9.15 18.68 10.05
CA VAL A 294 8.42 18.10 8.91
C VAL A 294 9.35 17.43 7.88
N PRO A 295 10.49 18.02 7.46
CA PRO A 295 11.44 17.31 6.59
C PRO A 295 11.97 15.99 7.17
N MET A 296 12.22 15.95 8.48
CA MET A 296 12.67 14.74 9.18
C MET A 296 11.57 13.68 9.17
N TRP A 297 10.34 14.05 9.54
CA TRP A 297 9.19 13.15 9.50
C TRP A 297 8.91 12.62 8.07
N LYS A 298 9.03 13.47 7.05
CA LYS A 298 8.83 13.09 5.65
C LYS A 298 9.82 12.00 5.21
N ALA A 299 11.07 12.06 5.69
CA ALA A 299 12.06 11.01 5.44
C ALA A 299 11.63 9.67 6.06
N TRP A 300 11.15 9.67 7.32
CA TRP A 300 10.64 8.48 7.98
C TRP A 300 9.42 7.89 7.25
N MET A 301 8.46 8.75 6.89
CA MET A 301 7.22 8.32 6.24
C MET A 301 7.48 7.71 4.86
N ASN A 302 8.32 8.35 4.04
CA ASN A 302 8.69 7.83 2.72
C ASN A 302 9.40 6.47 2.80
N GLY A 303 10.29 6.28 3.79
CA GLY A 303 11.03 5.03 3.97
C GLY A 303 10.22 3.89 4.60
N THR A 304 9.11 4.20 5.28
CA THR A 304 8.33 3.21 6.06
C THR A 304 6.86 3.13 5.66
N GLN A 305 6.49 3.70 4.51
CA GLN A 305 5.12 3.70 4.01
C GLN A 305 4.64 2.26 3.73
N PRO A 306 3.40 1.89 4.09
CA PRO A 306 2.88 0.57 3.77
C PRO A 306 2.82 0.32 2.26
N GLN A 307 3.21 -0.89 1.83
CA GLN A 307 3.18 -1.30 0.42
C GLN A 307 1.77 -1.76 -0.04
N ARG A 308 0.92 -2.17 0.91
CA ARG A 308 -0.41 -2.74 0.63
C ARG A 308 -1.48 -1.64 0.55
N ARG A 309 -2.51 -1.85 -0.28
CA ARG A 309 -3.69 -0.97 -0.40
C ARG A 309 -4.71 -1.25 0.71
N LEU A 310 -4.31 -1.00 1.96
CA LEU A 310 -5.15 -1.21 3.14
C LEU A 310 -5.21 0.08 3.97
N PRO A 311 -6.40 0.51 4.43
CA PRO A 311 -6.52 1.61 5.39
C PRO A 311 -5.66 1.33 6.62
N THR A 312 -4.74 2.24 6.93
CA THR A 312 -3.74 2.11 7.97
C THR A 312 -3.56 3.43 8.70
N LEU A 313 -3.60 3.39 10.02
CA LEU A 313 -3.19 4.53 10.86
C LEU A 313 -1.71 4.41 11.18
N LEU A 314 -0.95 5.48 10.92
CA LEU A 314 0.50 5.53 11.13
C LEU A 314 0.82 6.59 12.17
N PHE A 315 1.56 6.20 13.20
CA PHE A 315 2.01 7.09 14.27
C PHE A 315 3.52 7.17 14.22
N TYR A 316 4.08 8.37 14.42
CA TYR A 316 5.53 8.56 14.51
C TYR A 316 5.89 9.45 15.69
N ARG A 317 7.03 9.17 16.32
CA ARG A 317 7.70 10.07 17.27
C ARG A 317 9.21 9.85 17.18
N GLY A 318 10.01 10.87 17.46
CA GLY A 318 11.46 10.74 17.39
C GLY A 318 12.19 12.07 17.53
N LYS A 319 13.50 12.00 17.76
CA LYS A 319 14.35 13.18 17.99
C LYS A 319 15.27 13.47 16.81
N ASN A 320 15.61 12.48 15.99
CA ASN A 320 16.53 12.65 14.86
C ASN A 320 16.20 11.68 13.71
N ARG A 321 16.80 11.89 12.53
CA ARG A 321 16.47 11.11 11.31
C ARG A 321 16.68 9.59 11.45
N SER A 322 17.65 9.16 12.23
CA SER A 322 18.05 7.76 12.43
C SER A 322 17.44 7.11 13.68
N SER A 323 16.71 7.86 14.51
CA SER A 323 16.10 7.39 15.76
C SER A 323 14.68 7.92 15.93
N PHE A 324 13.74 7.03 15.70
CA PHE A 324 12.31 7.28 15.78
C PHE A 324 11.57 5.97 16.11
N ASP A 325 10.31 6.10 16.50
CA ASP A 325 9.38 4.99 16.70
C ASP A 325 8.22 5.12 15.74
N ARG A 326 7.60 3.99 15.42
CA ARG A 326 6.44 3.88 14.55
C ARG A 326 5.46 2.84 15.07
N ILE A 327 4.18 3.20 15.09
CA ILE A 327 3.07 2.26 15.22
C ILE A 327 2.26 2.32 13.94
N ALA A 328 1.94 1.17 13.35
CA ALA A 328 1.05 1.05 12.20
C ALA A 328 -0.10 0.12 12.56
N ILE A 329 -1.34 0.61 12.46
CA ILE A 329 -2.55 -0.13 12.83
C ILE A 329 -3.37 -0.41 11.59
N THR A 330 -3.62 -1.69 11.32
CA THR A 330 -4.54 -2.18 10.28
C THR A 330 -5.80 -2.77 10.92
N ASN A 331 -6.76 -3.22 10.10
CA ASN A 331 -7.96 -3.87 10.62
C ASN A 331 -7.70 -5.29 11.17
N LYS A 332 -6.50 -5.84 11.01
CA LYS A 332 -6.12 -7.21 11.39
C LYS A 332 -4.97 -7.28 12.39
N ASP A 333 -4.14 -6.26 12.45
CA ASP A 333 -2.89 -6.29 13.19
C ASP A 333 -2.38 -4.89 13.56
N ILE A 334 -1.44 -4.88 14.49
CA ILE A 334 -0.63 -3.72 14.85
C ILE A 334 0.84 -4.09 14.61
N THR A 335 1.54 -3.28 13.83
CA THR A 335 2.98 -3.38 13.65
C THR A 335 3.66 -2.27 14.42
N VAL A 336 4.55 -2.64 15.33
CA VAL A 336 5.37 -1.70 16.11
C VAL A 336 6.80 -1.77 15.60
N SER A 337 7.45 -0.63 15.43
CA SER A 337 8.84 -0.57 14.96
C SER A 337 9.60 0.55 15.65
N THR A 338 10.83 0.27 16.06
CA THR A 338 11.72 1.22 16.70
C THR A 338 13.03 1.28 15.91
N TRP A 339 13.59 2.49 15.80
CA TRP A 339 14.90 2.75 15.22
C TRP A 339 15.75 3.50 16.24
N ARG A 340 17.00 3.09 16.40
CA ARG A 340 17.95 3.70 17.33
C ARG A 340 19.32 3.87 16.67
N GLY A 341 20.10 4.81 17.21
CA GLY A 341 21.49 5.02 16.83
C GLY A 341 22.44 4.02 17.50
N LYS A 342 23.68 3.99 16.99
CA LYS A 342 24.76 3.14 17.52
C LYS A 342 25.05 3.36 19.02
N GLU A 343 24.76 4.55 19.53
CA GLU A 343 25.00 4.89 20.95
C GLU A 343 23.90 4.38 21.91
N SER A 344 22.80 3.82 21.41
CA SER A 344 21.72 3.32 22.29
C SER A 344 22.16 2.08 23.07
N LYS A 345 21.72 2.03 24.34
CA LYS A 345 21.92 0.92 25.28
C LYS A 345 20.60 0.23 25.67
N GLU A 346 19.50 0.62 25.03
CA GLU A 346 18.18 0.09 25.34
C GLU A 346 18.10 -1.39 24.93
N THR A 347 17.51 -2.21 25.80
CA THR A 347 17.29 -3.63 25.55
C THR A 347 16.00 -3.87 24.76
N LEU A 348 15.86 -5.06 24.18
CA LEU A 348 14.65 -5.45 23.45
C LEU A 348 13.38 -5.35 24.34
N ALA A 349 13.48 -5.75 25.62
CA ALA A 349 12.39 -5.72 26.57
C ALA A 349 11.99 -4.29 26.97
N GLU A 350 12.97 -3.42 27.24
CA GLU A 350 12.73 -2.00 27.53
C GLU A 350 12.02 -1.30 26.36
N LEU A 351 12.45 -1.57 25.13
CA LEU A 351 11.81 -1.02 23.93
C LEU A 351 10.37 -1.52 23.77
N GLN A 352 10.09 -2.79 24.06
CA GLN A 352 8.73 -3.33 24.03
C GLN A 352 7.82 -2.68 25.07
N GLU A 353 8.30 -2.51 26.30
CA GLU A 353 7.56 -1.86 27.39
C GLU A 353 7.27 -0.38 27.09
N GLU A 354 8.28 0.36 26.63
CA GLU A 354 8.14 1.77 26.24
C GLU A 354 7.11 1.93 25.11
N MET A 355 7.14 1.04 24.13
CA MET A 355 6.21 1.05 23.01
C MET A 355 4.78 0.70 23.42
N LEU A 356 4.60 -0.23 24.37
CA LEU A 356 3.29 -0.54 24.93
C LEU A 356 2.74 0.64 25.75
N GLU A 357 3.58 1.32 26.53
CA GLU A 357 3.20 2.52 27.26
C GLU A 357 2.78 3.63 26.29
N TRP A 358 3.52 3.83 25.20
CA TRP A 358 3.13 4.79 24.17
C TRP A 358 1.79 4.40 23.51
N MET A 359 1.59 3.14 23.16
CA MET A 359 0.33 2.67 22.57
C MET A 359 -0.88 2.94 23.48
N LYS A 360 -0.72 2.77 24.80
CA LYS A 360 -1.77 3.07 25.79
C LYS A 360 -2.15 4.56 25.84
N THR A 361 -1.32 5.46 25.32
CA THR A 361 -1.67 6.89 25.22
C THR A 361 -2.62 7.22 24.07
N LEU A 362 -2.89 6.28 23.15
CA LEU A 362 -3.71 6.49 21.96
C LEU A 362 -5.21 6.46 22.31
N ASP A 363 -5.72 7.56 22.86
CA ASP A 363 -7.07 7.73 23.42
C ASP A 363 -8.23 7.30 22.53
N ALA A 364 -8.15 7.52 21.21
CA ALA A 364 -9.19 7.12 20.25
C ALA A 364 -8.97 5.73 19.65
N VAL A 365 -7.84 5.08 19.92
CA VAL A 365 -7.54 3.71 19.47
C VAL A 365 -7.87 2.72 20.58
N MET A 366 -7.40 2.97 21.80
CA MET A 366 -7.53 2.08 22.94
C MET A 366 -8.97 1.61 23.24
N PRO A 367 -10.02 2.44 23.12
CA PRO A 367 -11.41 2.00 23.35
C PRO A 367 -11.90 0.93 22.36
N PHE A 368 -11.23 0.77 21.22
CA PHE A 368 -11.56 -0.25 20.22
C PHE A 368 -10.73 -1.52 20.38
N LEU A 369 -9.63 -1.47 21.14
CA LEU A 369 -8.76 -2.62 21.36
C LEU A 369 -9.22 -3.40 22.60
N VAL A 370 -9.17 -4.72 22.51
CA VAL A 370 -9.29 -5.58 23.69
C VAL A 370 -7.91 -5.67 24.34
N ASP A 371 -7.80 -5.41 25.66
CA ASP A 371 -6.50 -5.39 26.37
C ASP A 371 -5.69 -6.68 26.22
N THR A 372 -6.37 -7.83 26.08
CA THR A 372 -5.73 -9.12 25.84
C THR A 372 -5.08 -9.24 24.45
N ASP A 373 -5.43 -8.39 23.48
CA ASP A 373 -4.81 -8.37 22.16
C ASP A 373 -3.42 -7.70 22.15
N ILE A 374 -3.19 -6.71 23.02
CA ILE A 374 -1.95 -5.93 23.05
C ILE A 374 -0.96 -6.35 24.14
N GLY A 375 -1.29 -7.39 24.92
CA GLY A 375 -0.41 -7.91 25.97
C GLY A 375 0.96 -8.35 25.44
N LEU A 376 2.03 -8.09 26.20
CA LEU A 376 3.43 -8.32 25.80
C LEU A 376 3.70 -9.76 25.33
N SER A 377 3.00 -10.74 25.91
CA SER A 377 3.11 -12.16 25.54
C SER A 377 2.69 -12.47 24.09
N ARG A 378 2.04 -11.51 23.40
CA ARG A 378 1.55 -11.66 22.02
C ARG A 378 2.39 -10.91 20.99
N TRP A 379 3.42 -10.20 21.42
CA TRP A 379 4.29 -9.46 20.52
C TRP A 379 5.27 -10.44 19.88
N VAL A 380 5.16 -10.62 18.57
CA VAL A 380 6.06 -11.49 17.81
C VAL A 380 7.15 -10.64 17.19
N LEU A 381 8.41 -10.90 17.53
CA LEU A 381 9.55 -10.25 16.88
C LEU A 381 9.63 -10.73 15.43
N ASN A 382 9.47 -9.81 14.50
CA ASN A 382 9.43 -10.11 13.06
C ASN A 382 10.77 -9.81 12.38
N ASP A 383 11.46 -8.76 12.82
CA ASP A 383 12.73 -8.32 12.23
C ASP A 383 13.56 -7.53 13.27
N LEU A 384 14.86 -7.77 13.29
CA LEU A 384 15.83 -7.13 14.17
C LEU A 384 17.14 -6.89 13.42
N THR A 385 17.70 -5.70 13.57
CA THR A 385 19.03 -5.34 13.09
C THR A 385 19.87 -4.86 14.25
N VAL A 386 21.08 -5.42 14.39
CA VAL A 386 21.97 -5.18 15.52
C VAL A 386 23.35 -4.79 15.02
N VAL A 387 24.01 -3.86 15.71
CA VAL A 387 25.42 -3.53 15.52
C VAL A 387 26.19 -3.81 16.78
N ALA A 388 27.27 -4.58 16.65
CA ALA A 388 28.20 -4.90 17.72
C ALA A 388 29.56 -4.26 17.46
N SER A 389 30.07 -3.49 18.42
CA SER A 389 31.33 -2.76 18.33
C SER A 389 32.42 -3.48 19.12
N TYR A 390 33.64 -3.54 18.60
CA TYR A 390 34.75 -4.25 19.24
C TYR A 390 35.96 -3.33 19.47
N ALA A 391 36.73 -3.62 20.52
CA ALA A 391 37.88 -2.81 20.92
C ALA A 391 39.03 -2.80 19.89
N LYS A 392 39.32 -3.95 19.28
CA LYS A 392 40.45 -4.12 18.34
C LYS A 392 39.98 -3.90 16.91
N GLU A 393 40.67 -3.05 16.15
CA GLU A 393 40.42 -2.86 14.71
C GLU A 393 40.90 -4.06 13.88
N ILE A 394 40.19 -4.33 12.79
CA ILE A 394 40.53 -5.35 11.79
C ILE A 394 40.69 -4.72 10.41
N SER A 395 41.76 -5.08 9.72
CA SER A 395 42.09 -4.55 8.40
C SER A 395 41.97 -5.57 7.27
N GLU A 396 42.13 -6.86 7.55
CA GLU A 396 42.14 -7.93 6.55
C GLU A 396 41.54 -9.21 7.12
N PHE A 397 40.82 -9.97 6.29
CA PHE A 397 40.34 -11.32 6.59
C PHE A 397 41.15 -12.38 5.83
N ASP A 398 41.52 -13.45 6.54
CA ASP A 398 42.23 -14.61 5.98
C ASP A 398 41.23 -15.67 5.48
N MET A 399 40.79 -15.52 4.23
CA MET A 399 39.79 -16.40 3.61
C MET A 399 40.26 -17.86 3.45
N ARG A 400 41.56 -18.14 3.60
CA ARG A 400 42.10 -19.51 3.57
C ARG A 400 41.62 -20.39 4.73
N ARG A 401 41.01 -19.78 5.76
CA ARG A 401 40.40 -20.47 6.90
C ARG A 401 38.90 -20.68 6.74
N PHE A 402 38.27 -20.05 5.75
CA PHE A 402 36.82 -20.06 5.59
C PHE A 402 36.25 -21.46 5.36
N SER A 403 37.04 -22.41 4.82
CA SER A 403 36.60 -23.80 4.66
C SER A 403 36.16 -24.46 5.97
N CYS A 404 36.73 -24.05 7.11
CA CYS A 404 36.36 -24.54 8.44
C CYS A 404 34.96 -24.06 8.88
N LEU A 405 34.49 -22.97 8.29
CA LEU A 405 33.25 -22.26 8.65
C LEU A 405 32.11 -22.50 7.65
N GLN A 406 32.35 -23.22 6.56
CA GLN A 406 31.37 -23.49 5.50
C GLN A 406 30.12 -24.24 5.97
N SER A 407 30.18 -24.96 7.09
CA SER A 407 29.02 -25.62 7.71
C SER A 407 28.09 -24.65 8.44
N VAL A 408 28.55 -23.43 8.74
CA VAL A 408 27.83 -22.42 9.52
C VAL A 408 27.53 -21.18 8.68
N PHE A 409 28.45 -20.79 7.78
CA PHE A 409 28.35 -19.60 6.95
C PHE A 409 28.53 -19.90 5.47
N THR A 410 27.78 -19.18 4.63
CA THR A 410 28.14 -18.97 3.22
C THR A 410 28.64 -17.54 3.02
N TYR A 411 29.39 -17.32 1.94
CA TYR A 411 29.94 -16.02 1.59
C TYR A 411 29.53 -15.68 0.16
N GLN A 412 28.75 -14.61 -0.01
CA GLN A 412 28.22 -14.12 -1.29
C GLN A 412 28.14 -12.59 -1.25
N ASP A 413 28.36 -11.91 -2.37
CA ASP A 413 28.22 -10.44 -2.51
C ASP A 413 28.99 -9.60 -1.47
N ASN A 414 30.17 -10.08 -1.03
CA ASN A 414 30.95 -9.47 0.06
C ASN A 414 30.26 -9.45 1.44
N ALA A 415 29.27 -10.31 1.67
CA ALA A 415 28.61 -10.50 2.95
C ALA A 415 28.63 -11.98 3.37
N PHE A 416 28.61 -12.22 4.67
CA PHE A 416 28.49 -13.57 5.22
C PHE A 416 27.04 -13.84 5.57
N ARG A 417 26.50 -15.00 5.18
CA ARG A 417 25.13 -15.40 5.52
C ARG A 417 25.17 -16.56 6.50
N LEU A 418 24.44 -16.45 7.62
CA LEU A 418 24.34 -17.50 8.63
C LEU A 418 23.33 -18.56 8.17
N VAL A 419 23.81 -19.78 7.91
CA VAL A 419 23.02 -20.88 7.32
C VAL A 419 22.18 -21.61 8.38
N ARG A 420 22.54 -21.46 9.67
CA ARG A 420 21.80 -21.95 10.84
C ARG A 420 20.69 -20.97 11.24
N ALA A 421 19.71 -20.82 10.36
CA ALA A 421 18.54 -19.97 10.54
C ALA A 421 17.28 -20.66 10.00
N ASP A 422 16.10 -20.16 10.37
CA ASP A 422 14.82 -20.68 9.89
C ASP A 422 14.68 -20.58 8.38
N ARG A 423 14.15 -21.63 7.75
CA ARG A 423 13.92 -21.68 6.30
C ARG A 423 12.45 -21.96 6.01
N GLU A 424 11.86 -21.13 5.14
CA GLU A 424 10.47 -21.31 4.71
C GLU A 424 10.29 -22.47 3.72
N THR A 425 11.34 -22.81 2.97
CA THR A 425 11.32 -23.88 1.96
C THR A 425 11.89 -25.19 2.50
N ASP A 426 11.23 -26.30 2.24
CA ASP A 426 11.66 -27.65 2.64
C ASP A 426 12.77 -28.23 1.74
N VAL A 427 13.76 -27.39 1.39
CA VAL A 427 14.92 -27.79 0.59
C VAL A 427 16.10 -28.10 1.50
N PRO A 428 16.72 -29.28 1.38
CA PRO A 428 17.87 -29.65 2.19
C PRO A 428 19.05 -28.66 2.02
N PRO A 429 19.82 -28.37 3.09
CA PRO A 429 20.99 -27.50 3.02
C PRO A 429 22.01 -27.93 1.96
N GLU A 430 22.18 -29.24 1.76
CA GLU A 430 23.09 -29.83 0.79
C GLU A 430 22.72 -29.46 -0.65
N VAL A 431 21.42 -29.38 -0.95
CA VAL A 431 20.91 -29.00 -2.28
C VAL A 431 21.11 -27.50 -2.53
N LEU A 432 20.88 -26.65 -1.53
CA LEU A 432 21.18 -25.21 -1.64
C LEU A 432 22.67 -24.95 -1.80
N ARG A 433 23.51 -25.71 -1.09
CA ARG A 433 24.96 -25.64 -1.22
C ARG A 433 25.41 -26.13 -2.60
N ALA A 434 24.86 -27.24 -3.08
CA ALA A 434 25.13 -27.75 -4.41
C ALA A 434 24.72 -26.73 -5.49
N TYR A 435 23.55 -26.10 -5.37
CA TYR A 435 23.13 -25.01 -6.24
C TYR A 435 24.13 -23.85 -6.24
N THR A 436 24.61 -23.43 -5.06
CA THR A 436 25.61 -22.36 -4.95
C THR A 436 26.92 -22.71 -5.64
N ILE A 437 27.41 -23.94 -5.44
CA ILE A 437 28.65 -24.43 -6.06
C ILE A 437 28.48 -24.53 -7.58
N LEU A 438 27.34 -25.02 -8.06
CA LEU A 438 27.03 -25.13 -9.49
C LEU A 438 26.89 -23.75 -10.17
N GLN A 439 26.37 -22.73 -9.48
CA GLN A 439 26.31 -21.35 -9.97
C GLN A 439 27.71 -20.71 -10.10
N GLU A 440 28.67 -21.16 -9.31
CA GLU A 440 30.07 -20.70 -9.33
C GLU A 440 30.98 -21.56 -10.25
N ASP A 441 30.40 -22.44 -11.07
CA ASP A 441 31.09 -23.43 -11.92
C ASP A 441 32.04 -24.37 -11.13
N GLY A 442 31.75 -24.61 -9.85
CA GLY A 442 32.55 -25.45 -8.94
C GLY A 442 32.24 -26.95 -9.02
N SER A 443 33.20 -27.78 -8.57
CA SER A 443 33.04 -29.24 -8.53
C SER A 443 32.41 -29.70 -7.21
N LEU A 444 31.21 -30.28 -7.29
CA LEU A 444 30.50 -30.83 -6.12
C LEU A 444 31.32 -31.90 -5.39
N GLU A 445 32.00 -32.78 -6.13
CA GLU A 445 32.86 -33.84 -5.56
C GLU A 445 33.97 -33.26 -4.68
N THR A 446 34.66 -32.23 -5.21
CA THR A 446 35.84 -31.64 -4.56
C THR A 446 35.45 -30.72 -3.40
N GLU A 447 34.35 -29.98 -3.54
CA GLU A 447 33.95 -28.95 -2.57
C GLU A 447 33.02 -29.46 -1.47
N MET A 448 32.21 -30.49 -1.75
CA MET A 448 31.35 -31.14 -0.76
C MET A 448 31.93 -32.44 -0.21
N GLY A 449 32.98 -32.99 -0.84
CA GLY A 449 33.60 -34.26 -0.40
C GLY A 449 32.68 -35.47 -0.59
N VAL A 450 31.79 -35.41 -1.58
CA VAL A 450 30.81 -36.45 -1.91
C VAL A 450 31.31 -37.33 -3.05
N THR A 451 30.79 -38.56 -3.16
CA THR A 451 31.12 -39.46 -4.28
C THR A 451 30.53 -38.95 -5.60
N ALA A 452 31.07 -39.39 -6.74
CA ALA A 452 30.57 -38.99 -8.06
C ALA A 452 29.07 -39.27 -8.26
N ALA A 453 28.59 -40.42 -7.75
CA ALA A 453 27.18 -40.78 -7.81
C ALA A 453 26.30 -39.87 -6.93
N GLU A 454 26.79 -39.42 -5.79
CA GLU A 454 26.09 -38.47 -4.91
C GLU A 454 26.10 -37.06 -5.48
N ALA A 455 27.21 -36.65 -6.12
CA ALA A 455 27.31 -35.38 -6.84
C ALA A 455 26.31 -35.30 -7.99
N GLU A 456 26.19 -36.37 -8.80
CA GLU A 456 25.23 -36.48 -9.89
C GLU A 456 23.78 -36.42 -9.36
N ALA A 457 23.47 -37.15 -8.30
CA ALA A 457 22.14 -37.12 -7.67
C ALA A 457 21.79 -35.74 -7.05
N LEU A 458 22.79 -35.01 -6.53
CA LEU A 458 22.61 -33.64 -6.04
C LEU A 458 22.37 -32.66 -7.19
N ALA A 459 23.14 -32.78 -8.28
CA ALA A 459 22.97 -31.95 -9.47
C ALA A 459 21.59 -32.15 -10.12
N GLU A 460 21.12 -33.39 -10.24
CA GLU A 460 19.77 -33.69 -10.74
C GLU A 460 18.67 -33.06 -9.86
N LYS A 461 18.83 -33.10 -8.53
CA LYS A 461 17.88 -32.46 -7.60
C LYS A 461 17.86 -30.94 -7.72
N VAL A 462 19.03 -30.32 -7.90
CA VAL A 462 19.14 -28.88 -8.15
C VAL A 462 18.43 -28.52 -9.45
N GLN A 463 18.73 -29.25 -10.54
CA GLN A 463 18.13 -29.01 -11.85
C GLN A 463 16.61 -29.19 -11.84
N ALA A 464 16.09 -30.22 -11.15
CA ALA A 464 14.65 -30.43 -11.01
C ALA A 464 13.95 -29.25 -10.33
N LEU A 465 14.57 -28.67 -9.29
CA LEU A 465 14.06 -27.49 -8.58
C LEU A 465 14.21 -26.20 -9.40
N GLU A 466 15.26 -26.05 -10.21
CA GLU A 466 15.42 -24.92 -11.13
C GLU A 466 14.36 -24.90 -12.23
N THR A 467 13.90 -26.09 -12.66
CA THR A 467 12.85 -26.22 -13.68
C THR A 467 11.42 -26.03 -13.15
N ASP A 468 11.21 -25.95 -11.82
CA ASP A 468 9.89 -25.72 -11.23
C ASP A 468 9.56 -24.22 -11.24
N GLU A 469 8.57 -23.81 -12.04
CA GLU A 469 8.12 -22.41 -12.17
C GLU A 469 7.63 -21.79 -10.84
N ASN A 470 7.28 -22.61 -9.84
CA ASN A 470 6.84 -22.15 -8.52
C ASN A 470 7.96 -22.06 -7.48
N PHE A 471 9.17 -22.54 -7.81
CA PHE A 471 10.30 -22.58 -6.89
C PHE A 471 11.33 -21.50 -7.28
N ASN A 472 11.86 -20.78 -6.27
CA ASN A 472 12.87 -19.75 -6.48
C ASN A 472 13.98 -19.87 -5.43
N PHE A 473 15.19 -20.20 -5.89
CA PHE A 473 16.38 -20.35 -5.04
C PHE A 473 16.81 -19.04 -4.36
N GLU A 474 16.64 -17.89 -5.01
CA GLU A 474 16.94 -16.58 -4.41
C GLU A 474 15.98 -16.27 -3.24
N LYS A 475 14.69 -16.59 -3.40
CA LYS A 475 13.70 -16.47 -2.33
C LYS A 475 13.99 -17.46 -1.18
N ALA A 476 14.44 -18.68 -1.51
CA ALA A 476 14.86 -19.68 -0.51
C ALA A 476 16.11 -19.25 0.26
N THR A 477 16.97 -18.40 -0.31
CA THR A 477 18.22 -17.92 0.30
C THR A 477 18.15 -16.49 0.87
N GLY A 478 17.08 -15.74 0.60
CA GLY A 478 16.89 -14.36 1.06
C GLY A 478 16.52 -14.20 2.55
N SER A 479 16.19 -15.30 3.24
CA SER A 479 15.76 -15.30 4.66
C SER A 479 16.91 -15.46 5.67
N TYR A 480 18.16 -15.64 5.22
CA TYR A 480 19.30 -15.85 6.12
C TYR A 480 19.77 -14.55 6.79
N PRO A 481 20.13 -14.58 8.09
CA PRO A 481 20.80 -13.45 8.74
C PRO A 481 22.09 -13.07 8.02
N VAL A 482 22.21 -11.79 7.67
CA VAL A 482 23.35 -11.27 6.91
C VAL A 482 24.30 -10.55 7.85
N VAL A 483 25.52 -11.04 7.94
CA VAL A 483 26.62 -10.49 8.75
C VAL A 483 27.57 -9.71 7.85
N SER A 484 27.78 -8.45 8.20
CA SER A 484 28.69 -7.53 7.49
C SER A 484 29.66 -6.89 8.48
N PHE A 485 30.89 -6.66 8.00
CA PHE A 485 32.00 -6.20 8.83
C PHE A 485 32.50 -4.82 8.39
N SER A 486 32.71 -3.94 9.36
CA SER A 486 33.54 -2.74 9.23
C SER A 486 34.87 -2.93 10.00
N SER A 487 35.68 -1.88 10.10
CA SER A 487 36.96 -1.96 10.81
C SER A 487 36.81 -2.25 12.31
N LYS A 488 35.76 -1.72 12.96
CA LYS A 488 35.46 -1.94 14.39
C LYS A 488 34.14 -2.64 14.66
N ASP A 489 33.22 -2.60 13.71
CA ASP A 489 31.83 -2.95 13.95
C ASP A 489 31.40 -4.15 13.11
N VAL A 490 30.42 -4.87 13.65
CA VAL A 490 29.75 -5.97 12.98
C VAL A 490 28.28 -5.65 12.95
N MET A 491 27.72 -5.55 11.76
CA MET A 491 26.29 -5.32 11.56
C MET A 491 25.64 -6.63 11.14
N VAL A 492 24.56 -7.00 11.82
CA VAL A 492 23.76 -8.18 11.47
C VAL A 492 22.31 -7.81 11.24
N LYS A 493 21.77 -8.20 10.09
CA LYS A 493 20.38 -7.97 9.66
C LYS A 493 19.56 -9.26 9.74
N PHE A 494 18.23 -9.14 9.80
CA PHE A 494 17.26 -10.25 9.85
C PHE A 494 17.46 -11.20 11.04
N VAL A 495 17.70 -10.61 12.22
CA VAL A 495 17.98 -11.36 13.44
C VAL A 495 16.68 -11.78 14.14
N LYS A 496 16.59 -13.03 14.60
CA LYS A 496 15.52 -13.50 15.50
C LYS A 496 15.98 -13.69 16.93
N ASN A 497 17.25 -14.07 17.12
CA ASN A 497 17.90 -14.28 18.41
C ASN A 497 19.22 -13.49 18.43
N MET A 498 19.28 -12.42 19.21
CA MET A 498 20.41 -11.48 19.22
C MET A 498 21.69 -12.14 19.73
N ASP A 499 21.64 -12.73 20.91
CA ASP A 499 22.83 -13.24 21.60
C ASP A 499 23.53 -14.31 20.76
N ARG A 500 22.77 -15.26 20.22
CA ARG A 500 23.30 -16.33 19.38
C ARG A 500 23.98 -15.79 18.12
N VAL A 501 23.33 -14.85 17.44
CA VAL A 501 23.85 -14.31 16.19
C VAL A 501 25.13 -13.50 16.43
N LEU A 502 25.22 -12.80 17.57
CA LEU A 502 26.43 -12.12 18.00
C LEU A 502 27.56 -13.09 18.36
N ASP A 503 27.27 -14.23 19.00
CA ASP A 503 28.25 -15.29 19.25
C ASP A 503 28.84 -15.82 17.94
N TYR A 504 27.98 -16.16 16.98
CA TYR A 504 28.41 -16.63 15.65
C TYR A 504 29.21 -15.57 14.90
N ALA A 505 28.80 -14.30 14.97
CA ALA A 505 29.50 -13.20 14.32
C ALA A 505 30.87 -12.92 14.97
N SER A 506 30.96 -13.04 16.30
CA SER A 506 32.23 -12.93 17.06
C SER A 506 33.17 -14.08 16.72
N MET A 507 32.64 -15.31 16.63
CA MET A 507 33.38 -16.50 16.22
C MET A 507 33.91 -16.37 14.79
N LEU A 508 33.08 -15.95 13.84
CA LEU A 508 33.47 -15.69 12.44
C LEU A 508 34.62 -14.67 12.38
N ARG A 509 34.47 -13.56 13.11
CA ARG A 509 35.49 -12.52 13.23
C ARG A 509 36.80 -13.07 13.78
N TYR A 510 36.73 -13.88 14.84
CA TYR A 510 37.89 -14.42 15.52
C TYR A 510 38.65 -15.42 14.65
N VAL A 511 37.95 -16.36 14.01
CA VAL A 511 38.58 -17.39 13.17
C VAL A 511 39.27 -16.77 11.95
N LEU A 512 38.68 -15.74 11.32
CA LEU A 512 39.24 -15.11 10.13
C LEU A 512 40.37 -14.10 10.42
N THR A 513 40.61 -13.73 11.68
CA THR A 513 41.59 -12.67 12.04
C THR A 513 42.63 -13.09 13.08
N SER A 514 42.46 -14.23 13.76
CA SER A 514 43.36 -14.70 14.80
C SER A 514 44.45 -15.63 14.23
N ASP A 515 45.69 -15.40 14.67
CA ASP A 515 46.84 -16.27 14.39
C ASP A 515 47.19 -17.21 15.55
N LYS A 516 46.37 -17.27 16.60
CA LYS A 516 46.62 -18.11 17.78
C LYS A 516 46.60 -19.60 17.42
N GLU A 517 47.42 -20.36 18.13
CA GLU A 517 47.60 -21.80 17.94
C GLU A 517 46.27 -22.57 18.05
N GLU A 518 45.41 -22.23 19.03
CA GLU A 518 44.09 -22.84 19.20
C GLU A 518 43.20 -22.73 17.94
N VAL A 519 43.30 -21.61 17.20
CA VAL A 519 42.56 -21.40 15.95
C VAL A 519 43.25 -22.13 14.79
N ASN A 520 44.59 -22.18 14.78
CA ASN A 520 45.37 -22.88 13.75
C ASN A 520 45.18 -24.40 13.81
N THR A 521 45.05 -24.96 15.01
CA THR A 521 44.78 -26.39 15.22
C THR A 521 43.36 -26.76 14.78
N LEU A 522 42.38 -25.89 15.07
CA LEU A 522 40.98 -26.16 14.76
C LEU A 522 40.64 -25.88 13.28
N CYS A 523 41.12 -24.76 12.75
CA CYS A 523 40.86 -24.28 11.40
C CYS A 523 42.20 -24.00 10.67
N PRO A 524 42.86 -25.05 10.13
CA PRO A 524 44.12 -24.89 9.42
C PRO A 524 43.94 -24.13 8.10
N ARG A 525 44.97 -23.40 7.69
CA ARG A 525 45.01 -22.71 6.39
C ARG A 525 45.17 -23.73 5.26
N ARG A 526 44.32 -23.66 4.22
CA ARG A 526 44.53 -24.45 3.00
C ARG A 526 45.74 -23.94 2.20
N LEU A 527 46.50 -24.86 1.60
CA LEU A 527 47.55 -24.58 0.61
C LEU A 527 46.88 -24.33 -0.76
N GLU A 528 47.28 -23.28 -1.47
CA GLU A 528 46.69 -22.88 -2.75
C GLU A 528 46.97 -23.91 -3.87
N VAL A 529 45.92 -24.42 -4.51
CA VAL A 529 45.92 -24.89 -5.90
C VAL A 529 44.90 -24.01 -6.61
N VAL A 530 45.34 -23.09 -7.47
CA VAL A 530 44.46 -22.15 -8.17
C VAL A 530 44.49 -22.47 -9.65
N GLU A 531 43.40 -23.02 -10.18
CA GLU A 531 42.96 -22.73 -11.55
C GLU A 531 41.97 -21.57 -11.46
N ALA A 532 42.24 -20.51 -12.22
CA ALA A 532 41.41 -19.31 -12.25
C ALA A 532 40.28 -19.49 -13.27
N SER A 533 39.02 -19.55 -12.82
CA SER A 533 37.85 -19.27 -13.67
C SER A 533 37.48 -17.80 -13.52
N ALA A 534 37.32 -17.12 -14.66
CA ALA A 534 36.86 -15.75 -14.75
C ALA A 534 35.34 -15.75 -15.00
N GLY A 535 34.55 -15.56 -13.94
CA GLY A 535 33.10 -15.35 -14.03
C GLY A 535 32.74 -13.86 -14.00
N VAL A 536 32.03 -13.39 -15.03
CA VAL A 536 31.45 -12.04 -15.10
C VAL A 536 30.18 -12.04 -14.25
N ALA A 537 30.15 -11.22 -13.20
CA ALA A 537 28.95 -11.06 -12.36
C ALA A 537 27.86 -10.28 -13.10
N THR A 538 26.69 -10.91 -13.25
CA THR A 538 25.43 -10.29 -13.65
C THR A 538 24.85 -9.54 -12.44
N THR A 539 24.64 -8.22 -12.56
CA THR A 539 23.95 -7.45 -11.53
C THR A 539 22.44 -7.70 -11.60
N VAL A 540 21.89 -8.42 -10.62
CA VAL A 540 20.45 -8.48 -10.38
C VAL A 540 20.10 -7.48 -9.28
N GLN A 541 19.16 -6.60 -9.59
CA GLN A 541 18.60 -5.63 -8.65
C GLN A 541 17.70 -6.36 -7.65
N VAL A 542 18.06 -6.32 -6.36
CA VAL A 542 17.13 -6.67 -5.29
C VAL A 542 16.16 -5.51 -5.10
N GLU A 543 14.87 -5.84 -4.99
CA GLU A 543 13.73 -4.94 -4.87
C GLU A 543 13.93 -3.87 -3.78
N ASP A 544 13.45 -2.64 -4.08
CA ASP A 544 13.54 -1.44 -3.23
C ASP A 544 12.90 -1.63 -1.84
N GLU A 545 13.65 -2.18 -0.89
CA GLU A 545 13.46 -2.00 0.54
C GLU A 545 14.45 -0.96 1.07
N PHE A 546 13.96 0.00 1.85
CA PHE A 546 14.75 1.09 2.43
C PHE A 546 15.93 0.55 3.27
N ASP A 547 17.14 0.57 2.71
CA ASP A 547 18.36 0.14 3.40
C ASP A 547 19.03 1.31 4.14
N LEU A 548 18.80 1.38 5.46
CA LEU A 548 19.50 2.31 6.37
C LEU A 548 21.02 2.07 6.41
N GLY A 549 21.51 0.94 5.89
CA GLY A 549 22.94 0.63 5.81
C GLY A 549 23.74 1.68 5.04
N ASP A 550 23.17 2.26 3.97
CA ASP A 550 23.84 3.27 3.16
C ASP A 550 23.88 4.65 3.85
N VAL A 551 22.81 5.02 4.55
CA VAL A 551 22.74 6.30 5.29
C VAL A 551 23.62 6.28 6.54
N PHE A 552 23.69 5.15 7.25
CA PHE A 552 24.61 4.98 8.39
C PHE A 552 26.08 4.85 7.94
N ALA A 553 26.34 4.25 6.78
CA ALA A 553 27.69 4.25 6.20
C ALA A 553 28.17 5.68 5.90
N GLU A 554 27.28 6.58 5.47
CA GLU A 554 27.56 8.01 5.31
C GLU A 554 27.76 8.75 6.65
N GLU A 555 26.96 8.46 7.69
CA GLU A 555 27.10 9.10 9.01
C GLU A 555 28.39 8.67 9.75
N ILE A 556 28.79 7.40 9.64
CA ILE A 556 30.05 6.88 10.17
C ILE A 556 31.25 7.49 9.42
N ALA A 557 31.11 7.73 8.12
CA ALA A 557 32.12 8.43 7.32
C ALA A 557 32.30 9.90 7.76
N ALA A 558 31.23 10.56 8.22
CA ALA A 558 31.29 11.93 8.73
C ALA A 558 31.93 12.03 10.13
N ALA A 559 31.72 11.04 11.00
CA ALA A 559 32.29 11.02 12.35
C ALA A 559 33.78 10.64 12.39
N ALA A 560 34.24 9.77 11.47
CA ALA A 560 35.65 9.35 11.39
C ALA A 560 36.60 10.44 10.87
N ALA A 561 36.08 11.55 10.32
CA ALA A 561 36.88 12.65 9.80
C ALA A 561 37.45 13.60 10.88
N ALA A 562 37.22 13.32 12.17
CA ALA A 562 37.47 14.25 13.27
C ALA A 562 38.66 13.95 14.21
N GLU A 563 39.50 12.94 13.97
CA GLU A 563 40.74 12.74 14.76
C GLU A 563 42.01 12.57 13.91
N PRO A 564 43.15 13.20 14.28
CA PRO A 564 44.38 13.11 13.54
C PRO A 564 45.21 11.90 14.01
N ALA A 565 45.59 11.00 13.10
CA ALA A 565 46.57 9.95 13.37
C ALA A 565 48.00 10.41 13.00
N PRO A 566 49.03 10.07 13.82
CA PRO A 566 50.42 10.44 13.59
C PRO A 566 51.16 9.50 12.60
N SER A 567 52.26 10.02 12.04
CA SER A 567 53.24 9.33 11.18
C SER A 567 54.11 8.32 11.98
N ASN A 568 54.80 7.30 11.45
CA ASN A 568 55.59 7.21 10.21
C ASN A 568 56.02 5.74 9.88
N ALA A 569 56.26 5.52 8.57
CA ALA A 569 57.35 4.76 7.90
C ALA A 569 57.63 3.24 8.09
N ALA A 570 57.34 2.51 6.99
CA ALA A 570 58.19 1.63 6.15
C ALA A 570 58.80 0.29 6.63
N ALA A 571 58.47 -0.80 5.90
CA ALA A 571 59.39 -1.82 5.36
C ALA A 571 58.76 -2.65 4.21
N ALA A 572 59.60 -3.20 3.32
CA ALA A 572 59.38 -3.71 1.96
C ALA A 572 58.66 -5.10 1.84
N PRO A 573 58.31 -5.60 0.62
CA PRO A 573 57.22 -6.56 0.41
C PRO A 573 57.66 -8.02 0.55
N ALA A 574 56.80 -8.84 1.15
CA ALA A 574 56.83 -10.30 1.01
C ALA A 574 55.52 -10.78 0.35
N ALA A 575 55.66 -11.87 -0.41
CA ALA A 575 54.72 -12.52 -1.33
C ALA A 575 53.21 -12.28 -1.09
N ALA A 576 52.50 -12.04 -2.19
CA ALA A 576 51.06 -11.81 -2.24
C ALA A 576 50.29 -12.95 -1.54
N VAL A 577 49.68 -12.59 -0.41
CA VAL A 577 48.70 -13.39 0.32
C VAL A 577 47.33 -13.06 -0.24
N SER A 578 46.48 -14.06 -0.48
CA SER A 578 45.05 -13.90 -0.76
C SER A 578 44.30 -13.38 0.49
N ALA A 579 44.57 -12.14 0.87
CA ALA A 579 43.92 -11.42 1.96
C ALA A 579 42.79 -10.54 1.39
N MET A 580 41.57 -10.72 1.89
CA MET A 580 40.49 -9.78 1.58
C MET A 580 40.70 -8.53 2.44
N ARG A 581 40.94 -7.38 1.79
CA ARG A 581 41.05 -6.10 2.50
C ARG A 581 39.67 -5.68 3.00
N VAL A 582 39.54 -5.47 4.31
CA VAL A 582 38.40 -4.74 4.89
C VAL A 582 38.42 -3.35 4.25
N LYS A 583 37.28 -2.85 3.78
CA LYS A 583 37.18 -1.52 3.13
C LYS A 583 37.85 -0.46 4.01
N LYS A 584 39.09 -0.09 3.68
CA LYS A 584 39.70 1.16 4.13
C LYS A 584 39.04 2.27 3.33
N SER A 585 38.66 3.36 3.98
CA SER A 585 38.15 4.57 3.33
C SER A 585 39.01 4.89 2.10
N GLY A 586 38.38 4.85 0.91
CA GLY A 586 39.09 4.94 -0.36
C GLY A 586 39.85 6.27 -0.54
N PRO A 587 40.78 6.33 -1.51
CA PRO A 587 41.56 7.53 -1.81
C PRO A 587 40.65 8.72 -2.16
N ILE A 588 41.03 9.92 -1.72
CA ILE A 588 40.30 11.18 -1.97
C ILE A 588 40.21 11.41 -3.47
N SER A 589 39.08 11.01 -4.04
CA SER A 589 38.73 11.29 -5.41
C SER A 589 38.39 12.77 -5.54
N THR A 590 39.13 13.49 -6.38
CA THR A 590 38.80 14.88 -6.74
C THR A 590 37.52 15.01 -7.60
N HIS A 591 36.82 13.90 -7.88
CA HIS A 591 35.61 13.86 -8.70
C HIS A 591 34.53 14.85 -8.24
N ASN A 592 34.41 15.08 -6.92
CA ASN A 592 33.40 15.96 -6.34
C ASN A 592 33.97 17.30 -5.82
N TYR A 593 35.23 17.66 -6.14
CA TYR A 593 35.89 18.85 -5.56
C TYR A 593 35.11 20.16 -5.79
N PHE A 594 34.77 20.49 -7.04
CA PHE A 594 34.05 21.74 -7.34
C PHE A 594 32.60 21.70 -6.85
N ASN A 595 31.93 20.54 -6.90
CA ASN A 595 30.59 20.37 -6.33
C ASN A 595 30.57 20.66 -4.82
N ASN A 596 31.52 20.10 -4.06
CA ASN A 596 31.62 20.33 -2.62
C ASN A 596 31.91 21.81 -2.30
N ARG A 597 32.74 22.48 -3.10
CA ARG A 597 33.01 23.93 -2.94
C ARG A 597 31.75 24.76 -3.12
N ILE A 598 30.93 24.45 -4.14
CA ILE A 598 29.67 25.17 -4.37
C ILE A 598 28.68 24.91 -3.22
N LEU A 599 28.54 23.66 -2.77
CA LEU A 599 27.65 23.29 -1.66
C LEU A 599 28.02 23.98 -0.33
N GLN A 600 29.31 24.25 -0.10
CA GLN A 600 29.77 25.02 1.07
C GLN A 600 29.39 26.50 1.02
N ILE A 601 29.35 27.08 -0.19
CA ILE A 601 29.04 28.51 -0.38
C ILE A 601 27.53 28.73 -0.47
N ASP A 602 26.86 27.97 -1.33
CA ASP A 602 25.43 28.07 -1.60
C ASP A 602 24.83 26.69 -1.90
N ARG A 603 24.33 26.04 -0.84
CA ARG A 603 23.68 24.73 -0.91
C ARG A 603 22.41 24.74 -1.77
N ASP A 604 21.83 25.90 -2.05
CA ASP A 604 20.62 26.04 -2.87
C ASP A 604 20.89 26.17 -4.37
N LEU A 605 22.15 26.41 -4.77
CA LEU A 605 22.56 26.68 -6.15
C LEU A 605 22.71 25.40 -7.00
N VAL A 606 22.97 24.26 -6.36
CA VAL A 606 23.20 22.96 -7.01
C VAL A 606 22.49 21.84 -6.22
N ASP A 607 22.13 20.75 -6.89
CA ASP A 607 21.53 19.56 -6.27
C ASP A 607 22.50 18.38 -6.23
N ASP A 608 22.12 17.29 -5.57
CA ASP A 608 22.94 16.09 -5.40
C ASP A 608 23.30 15.42 -6.74
N GLU A 609 22.58 15.74 -7.83
CA GLU A 609 22.85 15.27 -9.18
C GLU A 609 23.74 16.21 -10.00
N TYR A 610 24.19 17.34 -9.44
CA TYR A 610 24.99 18.34 -10.17
C TYR A 610 26.24 17.76 -10.83
N SER A 611 26.93 16.83 -10.16
CA SER A 611 28.11 16.14 -10.69
C SER A 611 27.80 15.22 -11.87
N LYS A 612 26.57 14.69 -11.97
CA LYS A 612 26.08 13.92 -13.12
C LYS A 612 25.61 14.82 -14.26
N LYS A 613 25.05 16.00 -13.93
CA LYS A 613 24.54 16.99 -14.90
C LYS A 613 25.64 17.84 -15.54
N CYS A 614 26.67 18.17 -14.78
CA CYS A 614 27.79 19.01 -15.15
C CYS A 614 29.08 18.25 -14.89
N GLU A 615 29.80 17.85 -15.94
CA GLU A 615 31.07 17.13 -15.83
C GLU A 615 32.07 17.97 -15.03
N LYS A 616 32.87 17.34 -14.16
CA LYS A 616 33.86 17.96 -13.25
C LYS A 616 34.65 19.12 -13.89
N LEU A 617 35.19 18.93 -15.10
CA LEU A 617 36.01 19.95 -15.80
C LEU A 617 35.21 21.13 -16.38
N THR A 618 33.88 21.04 -16.37
CA THR A 618 32.92 22.06 -16.83
C THR A 618 32.08 22.66 -15.70
N GLN A 619 32.30 22.26 -14.45
CA GLN A 619 31.64 22.83 -13.26
C GLN A 619 32.17 24.23 -12.98
N VAL A 620 31.29 25.17 -12.64
CA VAL A 620 31.70 26.56 -12.35
C VAL A 620 32.49 26.66 -11.05
N VAL A 621 33.24 27.74 -10.89
CA VAL A 621 33.83 28.12 -9.59
C VAL A 621 33.15 29.41 -9.13
N VAL A 622 32.58 29.41 -7.94
CA VAL A 622 31.99 30.61 -7.33
C VAL A 622 33.04 31.29 -6.46
N LEU A 623 33.37 32.54 -6.77
CA LEU A 623 34.24 33.39 -5.96
C LEU A 623 33.37 34.28 -5.05
N THR A 624 33.57 34.13 -3.75
CA THR A 624 32.93 34.99 -2.73
C THR A 624 33.58 36.39 -2.69
N ALA A 625 33.02 37.31 -1.91
CA ALA A 625 33.64 38.63 -1.70
C ALA A 625 35.01 38.51 -1.00
N GLU A 626 35.12 37.63 -0.01
CA GLU A 626 36.37 37.34 0.71
C GLU A 626 37.43 36.72 -0.22
N ASP A 627 37.03 35.82 -1.13
CA ASP A 627 37.93 35.27 -2.14
C ASP A 627 38.47 36.35 -3.09
N GLN A 628 37.64 37.32 -3.47
CA GLN A 628 38.04 38.41 -4.35
C GLN A 628 39.06 39.36 -3.71
N GLU A 629 39.03 39.51 -2.38
CA GLU A 629 40.02 40.27 -1.62
C GLU A 629 41.32 39.47 -1.37
N ARG A 630 41.20 38.16 -1.17
CA ARG A 630 42.35 37.25 -0.93
C ARG A 630 43.18 36.99 -2.19
N ILE A 631 42.55 36.91 -3.36
CA ILE A 631 43.23 36.62 -4.64
C ILE A 631 44.07 37.83 -5.06
N PRO A 632 45.40 37.69 -5.28
CA PRO A 632 46.24 38.80 -5.71
C PRO A 632 45.72 39.44 -7.02
N GLU A 633 45.87 40.75 -7.15
CA GLU A 633 45.31 41.53 -8.27
C GLU A 633 45.73 40.98 -9.66
N ALA A 634 46.93 40.41 -9.76
CA ALA A 634 47.45 39.75 -10.97
C ALA A 634 46.66 38.51 -11.44
N TYR A 635 45.86 37.89 -10.55
CA TYR A 635 45.04 36.70 -10.83
C TYR A 635 43.54 36.97 -10.61
N ASN A 636 43.16 38.21 -10.34
CA ASN A 636 41.79 38.57 -10.03
C ASN A 636 40.93 38.53 -11.30
N TYR A 637 39.88 37.71 -11.29
CA TYR A 637 38.97 37.53 -12.43
C TYR A 637 38.00 38.72 -12.60
N SER A 638 38.02 39.73 -11.72
CA SER A 638 37.15 40.92 -11.71
C SER A 638 37.29 41.83 -12.95
N THR A 639 38.35 41.70 -13.74
CA THR A 639 38.56 42.47 -14.99
C THR A 639 38.12 41.73 -16.27
N ALA A 640 37.73 40.45 -16.19
CA ALA A 640 37.30 39.69 -17.37
C ALA A 640 35.99 40.24 -18.00
N PRO A 641 35.74 40.00 -19.30
CA PRO A 641 34.53 40.45 -20.00
C PRO A 641 33.21 40.02 -19.32
N ALA A 642 32.15 40.83 -19.44
CA ALA A 642 30.88 40.60 -18.75
C ALA A 642 30.19 39.27 -19.13
N ASN A 643 30.47 38.74 -20.32
CA ASN A 643 29.98 37.45 -20.79
C ASN A 643 30.77 36.24 -20.23
N GLU A 644 31.94 36.46 -19.62
CA GLU A 644 32.76 35.41 -18.98
C GLU A 644 32.53 35.31 -17.46
N LYS A 645 31.51 36.02 -16.95
CA LYS A 645 31.12 36.00 -15.54
C LYS A 645 29.61 35.96 -15.41
N MET A 646 29.15 35.29 -14.36
CA MET A 646 27.73 35.24 -14.03
C MET A 646 27.54 35.54 -12.55
N THR A 647 26.72 36.54 -12.24
CA THR A 647 26.39 36.89 -10.85
C THR A 647 25.47 35.83 -10.27
N VAL A 648 25.81 35.33 -9.08
CA VAL A 648 24.99 34.38 -8.29
C VAL A 648 24.75 34.96 -6.90
N ALA A 649 23.76 34.44 -6.17
CA ALA A 649 23.27 35.06 -4.92
C ALA A 649 24.35 35.34 -3.87
N LYS A 650 25.42 34.52 -3.82
CA LYS A 650 26.51 34.64 -2.83
C LYS A 650 27.91 34.82 -3.45
N GLY A 651 28.02 35.29 -4.69
CA GLY A 651 29.32 35.52 -5.34
C GLY A 651 29.28 35.66 -6.86
N ILE A 652 30.43 35.50 -7.50
CA ILE A 652 30.58 35.53 -8.96
C ILE A 652 31.02 34.15 -9.45
N ALA A 653 30.23 33.54 -10.34
CA ALA A 653 30.58 32.29 -10.99
C ALA A 653 31.51 32.55 -12.19
N ILE A 654 32.63 31.82 -12.24
CA ILE A 654 33.66 31.92 -13.27
C ILE A 654 34.10 30.54 -13.79
N CYS A 655 34.72 30.53 -14.98
CA CYS A 655 35.19 29.33 -15.67
C CYS A 655 36.68 29.46 -16.08
N PRO A 656 37.63 29.29 -15.16
CA PRO A 656 39.05 29.44 -15.46
C PRO A 656 39.61 28.25 -16.27
N GLN A 657 40.72 28.47 -16.98
CA GLN A 657 41.40 27.41 -17.74
C GLN A 657 42.18 26.45 -16.84
N TYR A 658 42.75 26.96 -15.75
CA TYR A 658 43.46 26.20 -14.74
C TYR A 658 43.02 26.64 -13.34
N TRP A 659 42.99 25.70 -12.39
CA TRP A 659 42.62 25.97 -11.00
C TRP A 659 43.64 25.37 -10.03
N CYS A 660 44.24 26.18 -9.17
CA CYS A 660 45.11 25.68 -8.10
C CYS A 660 44.26 25.30 -6.87
N MET A 661 44.25 24.03 -6.48
CA MET A 661 43.47 23.56 -5.33
C MET A 661 44.05 24.01 -3.98
N ARG A 662 45.37 24.26 -3.92
CA ARG A 662 46.06 24.59 -2.67
C ARG A 662 45.90 26.06 -2.29
N ASP A 663 46.07 26.94 -3.25
CA ASP A 663 45.99 28.39 -3.04
C ASP A 663 44.62 28.96 -3.45
N GLU A 664 43.76 28.12 -4.05
CA GLU A 664 42.40 28.46 -4.45
C GLU A 664 42.33 29.70 -5.35
N ILE A 665 43.20 29.73 -6.36
CA ILE A 665 43.32 30.83 -7.32
C ILE A 665 43.05 30.34 -8.76
N PRO A 666 42.36 31.15 -9.60
CA PRO A 666 42.21 30.88 -11.02
C PRO A 666 43.49 31.23 -11.79
N LEU A 667 43.88 30.41 -12.76
CA LEU A 667 45.09 30.59 -13.56
C LEU A 667 44.78 30.47 -15.07
N SER A 668 45.56 31.17 -15.88
CA SER A 668 45.61 31.02 -17.34
C SER A 668 46.91 30.33 -17.78
N GLU A 669 46.94 29.78 -19.00
CA GLU A 669 48.12 29.08 -19.52
C GLU A 669 49.39 29.96 -19.52
N ALA A 670 49.24 31.27 -19.80
CA ALA A 670 50.34 32.23 -19.80
C ALA A 670 50.90 32.57 -18.40
N GLN A 671 50.18 32.21 -17.33
CA GLN A 671 50.56 32.49 -15.94
C GLN A 671 51.25 31.30 -15.26
N LEU A 672 51.35 30.16 -15.93
CA LEU A 672 52.07 28.98 -15.44
C LEU A 672 53.58 29.18 -15.64
N VAL A 673 54.37 28.73 -14.66
CA VAL A 673 55.84 28.82 -14.70
C VAL A 673 56.40 27.43 -14.88
N MET A 674 57.45 27.28 -15.69
CA MET A 674 58.17 26.01 -15.82
C MET A 674 59.06 25.80 -14.60
N ASP A 675 59.06 24.60 -14.04
CA ASP A 675 60.00 24.19 -13.00
C ASP A 675 61.29 23.59 -13.58
N ASP A 676 62.19 23.17 -12.68
CA ASP A 676 63.50 22.61 -13.03
C ASP A 676 63.42 21.29 -13.83
N ASP A 677 62.27 20.59 -13.78
CA ASP A 677 61.97 19.37 -14.55
C ASP A 677 61.27 19.67 -15.89
N ASN A 678 61.16 20.95 -16.26
CA ASN A 678 60.45 21.42 -17.45
C ASN A 678 58.93 21.11 -17.41
N ALA A 679 58.34 21.08 -16.21
CA ALA A 679 56.90 20.90 -15.99
C ALA A 679 56.20 22.22 -15.64
N GLN A 680 54.98 22.41 -16.17
CA GLN A 680 54.16 23.60 -15.86
C GLN A 680 53.66 23.55 -14.42
N CYS A 681 53.90 24.64 -13.67
CA CYS A 681 53.60 24.75 -12.24
C CYS A 681 52.86 26.05 -11.91
N CYS A 682 52.16 26.03 -10.76
CA CYS A 682 51.57 27.24 -10.18
C CYS A 682 52.65 28.26 -9.79
N PRO A 683 52.51 29.56 -10.15
CA PRO A 683 53.51 30.58 -9.82
C PRO A 683 53.66 30.84 -8.31
N VAL A 684 52.59 30.64 -7.53
CA VAL A 684 52.55 30.90 -6.08
C VAL A 684 52.98 29.66 -5.30
N CYS A 685 52.33 28.53 -5.60
CA CYS A 685 52.45 27.31 -4.82
C CYS A 685 53.56 26.36 -5.30
N LYS A 686 54.09 26.57 -6.52
CA LYS A 686 55.01 25.67 -7.22
C LYS A 686 54.50 24.25 -7.46
N GLY A 687 53.22 23.98 -7.21
CA GLY A 687 52.62 22.68 -7.48
C GLY A 687 52.40 22.43 -8.97
N LYS A 688 52.64 21.18 -9.40
CA LYS A 688 52.62 20.75 -10.80
C LYS A 688 51.18 20.68 -11.36
N VAL A 689 51.04 20.87 -12.66
CA VAL A 689 49.77 20.67 -13.39
C VAL A 689 49.49 19.17 -13.55
N ARG A 690 48.27 18.76 -13.17
CA ARG A 690 47.80 17.37 -13.31
C ARG A 690 47.59 17.01 -14.77
N ILE A 691 48.15 15.88 -15.17
CA ILE A 691 47.98 15.28 -16.50
C ILE A 691 46.93 14.16 -16.41
N THR A 692 46.88 13.42 -15.29
CA THR A 692 45.91 12.33 -15.06
C THR A 692 45.26 12.37 -13.68
N ASP A 693 44.05 11.81 -13.54
CA ASP A 693 43.31 11.77 -12.26
C ASP A 693 43.94 10.82 -11.22
N LYS A 694 44.99 10.06 -11.59
CA LYS A 694 45.69 9.09 -10.74
C LYS A 694 46.88 9.71 -9.97
N GLU A 695 47.29 10.93 -10.33
CA GLU A 695 48.41 11.65 -9.71
C GLU A 695 48.04 12.22 -8.33
N ASP A 696 48.99 12.23 -7.39
CA ASP A 696 48.80 12.67 -6.01
C ASP A 696 48.38 14.16 -5.96
N PRO A 697 47.20 14.48 -5.40
CA PRO A 697 46.71 15.85 -5.33
C PRO A 697 47.55 16.80 -4.46
N ARG A 698 48.51 16.30 -3.67
CA ARG A 698 49.44 17.12 -2.87
C ARG A 698 50.64 17.65 -3.67
N GLU A 699 51.12 16.87 -4.64
CA GLU A 699 52.24 17.25 -5.52
C GLU A 699 51.73 17.94 -6.81
N PHE A 700 50.67 17.38 -7.40
CA PHE A 700 50.02 17.92 -8.59
C PHE A 700 48.75 18.68 -8.20
N THR A 701 48.93 19.89 -7.69
CA THR A 701 47.85 20.68 -7.07
C THR A 701 47.02 21.50 -8.07
N VAL A 702 47.42 21.57 -9.34
CA VAL A 702 46.74 22.38 -10.36
C VAL A 702 45.91 21.51 -11.30
N ILE A 703 44.60 21.74 -11.35
CA ILE A 703 43.67 21.06 -12.26
C ILE A 703 43.64 21.81 -13.60
N LYS A 704 43.99 21.13 -14.69
CA LYS A 704 43.76 21.61 -16.07
C LYS A 704 42.29 21.40 -16.45
N ARG A 705 41.59 22.46 -16.85
CA ARG A 705 40.17 22.43 -17.24
C ARG A 705 40.04 22.41 -18.78
N LYS A 706 38.82 22.22 -19.30
CA LYS A 706 38.57 22.27 -20.76
C LYS A 706 38.67 23.73 -21.23
N GLY A 707 39.82 24.10 -21.80
CA GLY A 707 40.23 25.51 -22.02
C GLY A 707 39.29 26.35 -22.90
N ASP A 708 38.48 25.71 -23.71
CA ASP A 708 37.49 26.30 -24.63
C ASP A 708 36.12 26.57 -23.98
N TYR A 709 35.91 26.20 -22.71
CA TYR A 709 34.66 26.42 -21.95
C TYR A 709 34.78 27.58 -20.96
N LYS A 710 34.74 28.83 -21.46
CA LYS A 710 35.00 30.05 -20.66
C LYS A 710 33.76 30.81 -20.21
N TYR A 711 32.57 30.45 -20.70
CA TYR A 711 31.34 31.23 -20.47
C TYR A 711 30.43 30.51 -19.44
N PRO A 712 30.28 31.02 -18.21
CA PRO A 712 29.35 30.47 -17.23
C PRO A 712 27.90 30.81 -17.58
N ASP A 713 27.00 29.82 -17.56
CA ASP A 713 25.55 30.00 -17.78
C ASP A 713 24.73 28.90 -17.05
N PHE A 714 23.42 29.07 -16.96
CA PHE A 714 22.52 28.09 -16.34
C PHE A 714 22.12 26.97 -17.30
N LYS A 715 22.32 25.72 -16.87
CA LYS A 715 21.84 24.52 -17.53
C LYS A 715 20.44 24.16 -17.04
N GLU A 716 19.50 24.00 -17.97
CA GLU A 716 18.16 23.50 -17.67
C GLU A 716 18.21 22.08 -17.07
N PRO A 717 17.32 21.75 -16.11
CA PRO A 717 17.26 20.42 -15.52
C PRO A 717 16.90 19.37 -16.58
N SER A 718 17.50 18.17 -16.49
CA SER A 718 17.11 17.06 -17.35
C SER A 718 15.72 16.56 -16.97
N ALA A 719 14.96 16.03 -17.93
CA ALA A 719 13.61 15.51 -17.70
C ALA A 719 13.53 14.36 -16.69
N LYS A 720 14.67 13.75 -16.33
CA LYS A 720 14.78 12.66 -15.36
C LYS A 720 15.18 13.12 -13.96
N SER A 721 15.44 14.41 -13.77
CA SER A 721 15.89 14.94 -12.47
C SER A 721 14.71 15.28 -11.57
N THR A 722 14.83 14.96 -10.29
CA THR A 722 13.85 15.30 -9.23
C THR A 722 13.88 16.79 -8.86
N SER A 723 14.99 17.49 -9.15
CA SER A 723 15.15 18.92 -8.92
C SER A 723 14.82 19.72 -10.18
N LYS A 724 13.82 20.60 -10.09
CA LYS A 724 13.44 21.56 -11.16
C LYS A 724 14.33 22.81 -11.19
N LYS A 725 15.39 22.88 -10.39
CA LYS A 725 16.30 24.04 -10.34
C LYS A 725 17.29 23.97 -11.52
N LYS A 726 17.56 25.13 -12.13
CA LYS A 726 18.63 25.27 -13.13
C LYS A 726 19.98 25.30 -12.41
N VAL A 727 20.99 24.63 -12.96
CA VAL A 727 22.31 24.52 -12.34
C VAL A 727 23.39 25.22 -13.16
N PRO A 728 24.34 25.95 -12.56
CA PRO A 728 25.34 26.71 -13.33
C PRO A 728 26.44 25.80 -13.91
N CYS A 729 26.79 25.96 -15.19
CA CYS A 729 27.83 25.21 -15.91
C CYS A 729 28.65 26.12 -16.83
N CYS A 730 29.86 25.69 -17.20
CA CYS A 730 30.71 26.36 -18.19
C CYS A 730 30.35 25.92 -19.62
N TYR A 731 30.37 26.85 -20.57
CA TYR A 731 30.02 26.68 -21.98
C TYR A 731 31.06 27.27 -22.94
N ARG A 732 31.03 26.82 -24.20
CA ARG A 732 31.95 27.25 -25.29
C ARG A 732 31.55 28.55 -26.00
N LYS A 733 30.29 28.98 -25.92
CA LYS A 733 29.76 30.19 -26.57
C LYS A 733 28.87 30.96 -25.59
N PRO A 734 28.84 32.31 -25.61
CA PRO A 734 27.95 33.11 -24.77
C PRO A 734 26.48 32.97 -25.20
N ALA A 735 25.55 33.08 -24.24
CA ALA A 735 24.12 32.95 -24.48
C ALA A 735 23.56 34.09 -25.37
N ALA A 736 22.65 33.76 -26.30
CA ALA A 736 22.00 34.73 -27.15
C ALA A 736 20.84 35.42 -26.40
N THR A 737 20.93 36.73 -26.18
CA THR A 737 19.86 37.55 -25.60
C THR A 737 18.62 37.58 -26.49
N THR A 738 17.50 37.06 -26.00
CA THR A 738 16.16 37.25 -26.60
C THR A 738 15.20 37.89 -25.61
N ALA A 739 14.42 38.85 -26.14
CA ALA A 739 13.51 39.72 -25.44
C ALA A 739 12.31 38.99 -24.80
N VAL A 740 11.84 39.56 -23.69
CA VAL A 740 10.72 39.10 -22.87
C VAL A 740 9.39 39.30 -23.60
N LEU A 741 8.59 38.24 -23.73
CA LEU A 741 7.12 38.28 -23.77
C LEU A 741 6.58 37.24 -22.76
N PRO A 742 5.48 37.53 -22.04
CA PRO A 742 5.06 36.71 -20.91
C PRO A 742 4.11 35.56 -21.32
N LYS A 743 4.24 34.45 -20.57
CA LYS A 743 3.41 33.23 -20.47
C LYS A 743 3.56 32.16 -21.58
N GLY A 744 3.95 30.95 -21.14
CA GLY A 744 3.89 29.68 -21.88
C GLY A 744 5.28 29.12 -22.20
N GLY A 745 5.58 27.88 -21.79
CA GLY A 745 6.87 27.21 -21.98
C GLY A 745 7.30 27.02 -23.45
N PRO A 746 8.53 26.52 -23.70
CA PRO A 746 9.08 26.44 -25.05
C PRO A 746 8.21 25.52 -25.96
N PRO A 747 8.02 25.88 -27.25
CA PRO A 747 7.21 25.10 -28.17
C PRO A 747 7.90 23.76 -28.44
N GLN A 748 7.29 22.67 -27.95
CA GLN A 748 7.74 21.31 -28.18
C GLN A 748 7.44 20.94 -29.65
N ASP A 749 8.45 20.54 -30.42
CA ASP A 749 8.29 20.18 -31.85
C ASP A 749 7.13 19.19 -32.06
N ASP A 750 6.25 19.51 -33.02
CA ASP A 750 4.98 18.80 -33.28
C ASP A 750 5.17 17.33 -33.68
N TYR A 751 6.38 16.96 -34.07
CA TYR A 751 6.72 15.60 -34.44
C TYR A 751 7.01 14.66 -33.26
N TYR A 752 7.11 15.17 -32.04
CA TYR A 752 7.34 14.35 -30.84
C TYR A 752 6.07 13.68 -30.32
N VAL A 753 6.20 12.38 -30.04
CA VAL A 753 5.20 11.51 -29.42
C VAL A 753 5.27 11.65 -27.91
N LEU A 754 4.13 11.95 -27.28
CA LEU A 754 4.02 12.12 -25.83
C LEU A 754 3.95 10.77 -25.11
N SER A 755 4.50 10.69 -23.90
CA SER A 755 4.62 9.44 -23.14
C SER A 755 3.38 9.09 -22.29
N ALA A 756 2.64 10.07 -21.77
CA ALA A 756 1.34 9.92 -21.08
C ALA A 756 0.72 11.29 -20.73
N GLY A 757 -0.58 11.34 -20.39
CA GLY A 757 -1.28 12.53 -19.88
C GLY A 757 -2.43 13.01 -20.76
N VAL A 758 -2.99 14.19 -20.45
CA VAL A 758 -3.98 14.88 -21.30
C VAL A 758 -3.28 15.33 -22.58
N ILE A 759 -3.70 14.79 -23.72
CA ILE A 759 -3.06 15.03 -25.01
C ILE A 759 -3.67 16.31 -25.64
N PRO A 760 -2.86 17.33 -25.97
CA PRO A 760 -3.36 18.51 -26.68
C PRO A 760 -3.93 18.15 -28.06
N GLU A 761 -4.78 19.03 -28.60
CA GLU A 761 -5.44 18.85 -29.90
C GLU A 761 -4.44 18.49 -31.01
N PHE A 762 -4.75 17.43 -31.77
CA PHE A 762 -3.92 16.89 -32.86
C PHE A 762 -2.51 16.40 -32.47
N ARG A 763 -2.15 16.38 -31.18
CA ARG A 763 -0.91 15.73 -30.71
C ARG A 763 -1.11 14.24 -30.54
N ILE A 764 -0.01 13.49 -30.57
CA ILE A 764 -0.02 12.03 -30.51
C ILE A 764 0.74 11.49 -29.29
N ALA A 765 0.27 10.39 -28.73
CA ALA A 765 0.92 9.67 -27.65
C ALA A 765 0.95 8.15 -27.90
N TYR A 766 1.87 7.45 -27.23
CA TYR A 766 2.02 6.00 -27.34
C TYR A 766 0.79 5.24 -26.82
N LEU A 767 0.49 4.10 -27.44
CA LEU A 767 -0.48 3.14 -26.93
C LEU A 767 0.16 2.26 -25.85
N PRO A 768 -0.56 1.97 -24.74
CA PRO A 768 -0.09 1.01 -23.74
C PRO A 768 0.14 -0.39 -24.35
N PRO A 769 1.22 -1.11 -23.98
CA PRO A 769 1.53 -2.44 -24.52
C PRO A 769 0.46 -3.51 -24.26
N GLU A 770 -0.29 -3.39 -23.16
CA GLU A 770 -1.42 -4.28 -22.87
C GLU A 770 -2.60 -4.04 -23.82
N LEU A 771 -2.86 -2.77 -24.14
CA LEU A 771 -3.94 -2.40 -25.04
C LEU A 771 -3.64 -2.93 -26.45
N THR A 772 -2.44 -2.72 -26.98
CA THR A 772 -2.06 -3.15 -28.33
C THR A 772 -2.16 -4.66 -28.51
N ARG A 773 -1.77 -5.45 -27.49
CA ARG A 773 -1.98 -6.90 -27.44
C ARG A 773 -3.46 -7.28 -27.50
N ARG A 774 -4.29 -6.63 -26.68
CA ARG A 774 -5.73 -6.94 -26.56
C ARG A 774 -6.53 -6.63 -27.83
N ILE A 775 -6.25 -5.51 -28.50
CA ILE A 775 -6.95 -5.11 -29.73
C ILE A 775 -6.27 -5.61 -31.01
N HIS A 776 -5.26 -6.48 -30.89
CA HIS A 776 -4.50 -7.06 -32.00
C HIS A 776 -3.90 -6.03 -32.96
N VAL A 777 -3.48 -4.88 -32.43
CA VAL A 777 -2.79 -3.85 -33.19
C VAL A 777 -1.29 -4.08 -33.11
N LYS A 778 -0.64 -4.25 -34.25
CA LYS A 778 0.83 -4.35 -34.35
C LYS A 778 1.44 -2.96 -34.38
N THR A 779 2.26 -2.62 -33.40
CA THR A 779 3.04 -1.37 -33.32
C THR A 779 4.54 -1.68 -33.34
N ASP A 780 5.33 -0.89 -34.06
CA ASP A 780 6.79 -1.02 -34.11
C ASP A 780 7.46 0.32 -33.79
N TYR A 781 7.20 0.81 -32.58
CA TYR A 781 7.65 2.14 -32.14
C TYR A 781 9.17 2.29 -32.12
N ALA A 782 9.93 1.19 -31.96
CA ALA A 782 11.39 1.23 -32.02
C ALA A 782 11.89 1.62 -33.42
N LYS A 783 11.19 1.17 -34.47
CA LYS A 783 11.51 1.50 -35.87
C LYS A 783 10.83 2.78 -36.35
N THR A 784 9.58 3.01 -35.96
CA THR A 784 8.79 4.17 -36.42
C THR A 784 9.11 5.44 -35.65
N CYS A 785 9.58 5.32 -34.39
CA CYS A 785 9.86 6.42 -33.47
C CYS A 785 11.20 6.28 -32.69
N PRO A 786 12.37 6.09 -33.34
CA PRO A 786 13.66 5.79 -32.68
C PRO A 786 14.19 6.89 -31.73
N SER A 787 13.57 8.08 -31.69
CA SER A 787 13.92 9.16 -30.76
C SER A 787 12.69 9.88 -30.20
N ASN A 788 11.61 9.14 -29.95
CA ASN A 788 10.29 9.69 -29.59
C ASN A 788 9.71 10.65 -30.63
N ARG A 789 10.18 10.54 -31.88
CA ARG A 789 9.77 11.36 -33.01
C ARG A 789 9.43 10.43 -34.15
N ILE A 790 8.26 10.62 -34.75
CA ILE A 790 7.85 9.80 -35.90
C ILE A 790 8.68 10.13 -37.15
N GLU A 791 9.26 9.10 -37.74
CA GLU A 791 10.08 9.22 -38.94
C GLU A 791 9.26 9.65 -40.17
N ALA A 792 9.91 10.29 -41.15
CA ALA A 792 9.23 10.71 -42.36
C ALA A 792 8.63 9.51 -43.11
N SER A 793 7.37 9.59 -43.51
CA SER A 793 6.60 8.50 -44.14
C SER A 793 6.40 7.24 -43.27
N ALA A 794 6.87 7.23 -42.02
CA ALA A 794 6.54 6.17 -41.07
C ALA A 794 5.06 6.27 -40.68
N THR A 795 4.43 5.10 -40.52
CA THR A 795 3.01 5.00 -40.17
C THR A 795 2.86 4.01 -39.03
N ASP A 796 2.21 4.42 -37.95
CA ASP A 796 1.93 3.57 -36.81
C ASP A 796 0.62 3.98 -36.12
N MET A 797 0.20 3.25 -35.09
CA MET A 797 -1.02 3.50 -34.34
C MET A 797 -0.72 4.30 -33.07
N PHE A 798 -1.50 5.33 -32.78
CA PHE A 798 -1.30 6.23 -31.64
C PHE A 798 -2.61 6.62 -30.97
N ARG A 799 -2.50 7.18 -29.76
CA ARG A 799 -3.55 8.00 -29.15
C ARG A 799 -3.47 9.41 -29.73
N ILE A 800 -4.60 9.98 -30.14
CA ILE A 800 -4.69 11.32 -30.72
C ILE A 800 -5.52 12.20 -29.79
N GLY A 801 -4.99 13.36 -29.40
CA GLY A 801 -5.72 14.32 -28.56
C GLY A 801 -6.87 14.98 -29.32
N LEU A 802 -8.08 14.82 -28.77
CA LEU A 802 -9.32 15.41 -29.33
C LEU A 802 -9.52 16.87 -28.91
N GLY A 803 -9.18 17.25 -27.67
CA GLY A 803 -9.60 18.53 -27.10
C GLY A 803 -11.09 18.81 -27.30
N ARG A 804 -11.45 19.90 -27.98
CA ARG A 804 -12.87 20.20 -28.30
C ARG A 804 -13.35 19.45 -29.54
N ALA A 805 -14.23 18.48 -29.32
CA ALA A 805 -14.73 17.60 -30.37
C ALA A 805 -15.41 18.34 -31.53
N ARG A 806 -16.06 19.49 -31.27
CA ARG A 806 -16.70 20.28 -32.32
C ARG A 806 -15.71 20.83 -33.37
N ASP A 807 -14.45 21.03 -32.97
CA ASP A 807 -13.40 21.67 -33.78
C ASP A 807 -12.50 20.60 -34.42
N THR A 808 -12.21 19.51 -33.70
CA THR A 808 -11.23 18.51 -34.12
C THR A 808 -11.82 17.28 -34.81
N LEU A 809 -12.99 16.79 -34.35
CA LEU A 809 -13.59 15.56 -34.87
C LEU A 809 -14.02 15.66 -36.35
N PRO A 810 -14.60 16.78 -36.84
CA PRO A 810 -14.86 16.97 -38.26
C PRO A 810 -13.60 16.82 -39.12
N THR A 811 -12.51 17.42 -38.68
CA THR A 811 -11.20 17.40 -39.35
C THR A 811 -10.61 15.99 -39.35
N LEU A 812 -10.68 15.26 -38.24
CA LEU A 812 -10.16 13.88 -38.14
C LEU A 812 -10.95 12.86 -38.98
N LEU A 813 -12.27 13.04 -39.13
CA LEU A 813 -13.12 12.09 -39.85
C LEU A 813 -13.28 12.38 -41.34
N THR A 814 -13.36 13.66 -41.72
CA THR A 814 -13.68 14.08 -43.10
C THR A 814 -12.52 14.79 -43.79
N GLY A 815 -11.47 15.17 -43.06
CA GLY A 815 -10.36 15.96 -43.59
C GLY A 815 -10.72 17.41 -43.93
N LYS A 816 -11.92 17.88 -43.56
CA LYS A 816 -12.41 19.24 -43.78
C LYS A 816 -13.00 19.81 -42.50
N GLU A 817 -12.81 21.11 -42.29
CA GLU A 817 -13.51 21.87 -41.23
C GLU A 817 -14.99 21.97 -41.60
N THR A 818 -15.80 21.05 -41.06
CA THR A 818 -17.26 21.08 -41.21
C THR A 818 -17.84 21.67 -39.93
N ARG A 819 -18.63 22.74 -40.04
CA ARG A 819 -19.21 23.41 -38.88
C ARG A 819 -20.32 22.56 -38.27
N ILE A 820 -20.20 22.25 -36.99
CA ILE A 820 -21.25 21.54 -36.23
C ILE A 820 -22.37 22.55 -35.88
N PRO A 821 -23.65 22.25 -36.18
CA PRO A 821 -24.79 23.06 -35.76
C PRO A 821 -24.85 23.17 -34.23
N SER A 822 -25.44 24.25 -33.73
CA SER A 822 -25.63 24.40 -32.29
C SER A 822 -26.79 23.52 -31.80
N PRO A 823 -26.80 23.12 -30.51
CA PRO A 823 -27.88 22.34 -29.91
C PRO A 823 -29.29 22.90 -30.19
N ALA A 824 -29.47 24.22 -30.22
CA ALA A 824 -30.74 24.86 -30.58
C ALA A 824 -31.20 24.56 -32.02
N ALA A 825 -30.26 24.50 -32.97
CA ALA A 825 -30.52 24.15 -34.37
C ALA A 825 -30.61 22.63 -34.60
N GLY A 826 -30.15 21.81 -33.65
CA GLY A 826 -30.14 20.35 -33.69
C GLY A 826 -31.02 19.71 -32.62
N LYS A 827 -32.22 20.26 -32.39
CA LYS A 827 -33.16 19.85 -31.32
C LYS A 827 -33.39 18.33 -31.30
N GLU A 828 -33.61 17.72 -32.46
CA GLU A 828 -33.86 16.28 -32.58
C GLU A 828 -32.65 15.43 -32.19
N GLN A 829 -31.43 15.90 -32.43
CA GLN A 829 -30.20 15.20 -32.08
C GLN A 829 -29.89 15.37 -30.58
N VAL A 830 -30.15 16.55 -30.01
CA VAL A 830 -29.97 16.83 -28.57
C VAL A 830 -30.89 15.97 -27.71
N LEU A 831 -32.16 15.82 -28.12
CA LEU A 831 -33.14 14.98 -27.44
C LEU A 831 -32.73 13.51 -27.34
N GLN A 832 -31.79 13.07 -28.18
CA GLN A 832 -31.28 11.70 -28.18
C GLN A 832 -30.04 11.51 -27.30
N CYS A 833 -29.42 12.59 -26.84
CA CYS A 833 -28.23 12.54 -25.99
C CYS A 833 -28.59 12.16 -24.55
N SER A 834 -27.74 11.37 -23.92
CA SER A 834 -27.94 10.84 -22.57
C SER A 834 -28.01 11.93 -21.51
N PHE A 835 -27.18 12.98 -21.64
CA PHE A 835 -27.10 14.10 -20.71
C PHE A 835 -28.32 15.03 -20.74
N PHE A 836 -29.18 14.93 -21.77
CA PHE A 836 -30.37 15.78 -21.89
C PHE A 836 -31.28 15.65 -20.66
N ARG A 837 -31.40 14.43 -20.11
CA ARG A 837 -32.32 14.11 -19.00
C ARG A 837 -31.80 14.55 -17.64
N THR A 838 -30.48 14.71 -17.51
CA THR A 838 -29.81 15.07 -16.26
C THR A 838 -29.42 16.55 -16.22
N TRP A 839 -29.76 17.31 -17.26
CA TRP A 839 -29.41 18.71 -17.40
C TRP A 839 -30.18 19.59 -16.42
N LYS A 840 -29.47 20.29 -15.54
CA LYS A 840 -30.07 21.11 -14.47
C LYS A 840 -30.07 22.61 -14.77
N ASP A 841 -29.16 23.07 -15.62
CA ASP A 841 -28.98 24.48 -15.94
C ASP A 841 -29.97 24.91 -17.02
N LEU A 842 -31.23 25.10 -16.61
CA LEU A 842 -32.32 25.48 -17.49
C LEU A 842 -32.10 26.89 -18.07
N GLY A 843 -32.36 27.01 -19.36
CA GLY A 843 -32.44 28.26 -20.10
C GLY A 843 -33.85 28.81 -20.23
N ASP A 844 -34.01 29.72 -21.17
CA ASP A 844 -35.26 30.41 -21.45
C ASP A 844 -36.08 29.62 -22.49
N GLY A 845 -37.41 29.58 -22.33
CA GLY A 845 -38.30 28.84 -23.22
C GLY A 845 -39.70 28.61 -22.63
N ASP A 846 -40.69 28.44 -23.51
CA ASP A 846 -42.09 28.27 -23.13
C ASP A 846 -42.40 26.85 -22.63
N THR A 847 -41.65 25.86 -23.12
CA THR A 847 -41.72 24.48 -22.68
C THR A 847 -40.46 24.04 -21.93
N LEU A 848 -40.58 23.06 -21.03
CA LEU A 848 -39.43 22.51 -20.28
C LEU A 848 -38.35 21.98 -21.24
N ILE A 849 -38.75 21.36 -22.35
CA ILE A 849 -37.82 20.87 -23.38
C ILE A 849 -37.03 22.03 -23.99
N GLU A 850 -37.69 23.14 -24.32
CA GLU A 850 -37.00 24.32 -24.87
C GLU A 850 -36.05 24.95 -23.87
N ARG A 851 -36.45 25.03 -22.60
CA ARG A 851 -35.56 25.50 -21.52
C ARG A 851 -34.34 24.62 -21.35
N ILE A 852 -34.48 23.29 -21.43
CA ILE A 852 -33.33 22.38 -21.36
C ILE A 852 -32.44 22.55 -22.59
N VAL A 853 -33.01 22.59 -23.80
CA VAL A 853 -32.25 22.77 -25.05
C VAL A 853 -31.49 24.09 -25.05
N ASP A 854 -32.12 25.18 -24.60
CA ASP A 854 -31.47 26.51 -24.49
C ASP A 854 -30.34 26.49 -23.43
N GLY A 855 -30.55 25.81 -22.30
CA GLY A 855 -29.52 25.55 -21.31
C GLY A 855 -28.29 24.85 -21.89
N ILE A 856 -28.51 23.81 -22.68
CA ILE A 856 -27.47 23.03 -23.36
C ILE A 856 -26.79 23.88 -24.44
N ASP A 857 -27.55 24.64 -25.24
CA ASP A 857 -27.02 25.50 -26.30
C ASP A 857 -26.10 26.59 -25.73
N ARG A 858 -26.49 27.22 -24.61
CA ARG A 858 -25.64 28.19 -23.90
C ARG A 858 -24.34 27.55 -23.42
N ALA A 859 -24.38 26.37 -22.81
CA ALA A 859 -23.18 25.68 -22.34
C ALA A 859 -22.27 25.20 -23.49
N PHE A 860 -22.87 24.77 -24.60
CA PHE A 860 -22.15 24.45 -25.82
C PHE A 860 -21.47 25.72 -26.33
N THR A 861 -22.19 26.81 -26.54
CA THR A 861 -21.64 28.07 -27.09
C THR A 861 -20.58 28.71 -26.18
N ALA A 862 -20.78 28.67 -24.86
CA ALA A 862 -19.84 29.18 -23.86
C ALA A 862 -18.62 28.26 -23.61
N LYS A 863 -18.56 27.09 -24.26
CA LYS A 863 -17.50 26.07 -24.07
C LYS A 863 -17.38 25.57 -22.62
N THR A 864 -18.48 25.59 -21.86
CA THR A 864 -18.54 25.08 -20.48
C THR A 864 -19.05 23.64 -20.40
N MET A 865 -19.58 23.11 -21.50
CA MET A 865 -20.00 21.71 -21.63
C MET A 865 -18.82 20.74 -21.42
N SER A 866 -19.09 19.59 -20.80
CA SER A 866 -18.09 18.56 -20.56
C SER A 866 -17.62 17.93 -21.88
N ALA A 867 -16.40 17.39 -21.89
CA ALA A 867 -15.81 16.80 -23.10
C ALA A 867 -16.62 15.60 -23.62
N LEU A 868 -17.14 14.75 -22.72
CA LEU A 868 -17.92 13.58 -23.11
C LEU A 868 -19.31 13.95 -23.66
N ASP A 869 -19.99 14.92 -23.04
CA ASP A 869 -21.31 15.38 -23.52
C ASP A 869 -21.17 16.06 -24.90
N GLU A 870 -20.09 16.81 -25.10
CA GLU A 870 -19.78 17.43 -26.39
C GLU A 870 -19.46 16.38 -27.46
N ILE A 871 -18.69 15.33 -27.13
CA ILE A 871 -18.41 14.21 -28.05
C ILE A 871 -19.69 13.46 -28.41
N GLU A 872 -20.57 13.19 -27.44
CA GLU A 872 -21.86 12.52 -27.66
C GLU A 872 -22.70 13.29 -28.68
N TYR A 873 -22.90 14.60 -28.47
CA TYR A 873 -23.66 15.44 -29.40
C TYR A 873 -23.02 15.52 -30.80
N VAL A 874 -21.72 15.81 -30.87
CA VAL A 874 -21.01 15.98 -32.17
C VAL A 874 -21.00 14.68 -32.97
N SER A 875 -20.79 13.54 -32.32
CA SER A 875 -20.79 12.24 -32.99
C SER A 875 -22.17 11.85 -33.53
N MET A 876 -23.25 12.24 -32.86
CA MET A 876 -24.62 12.06 -33.36
C MET A 876 -24.88 12.86 -34.64
N VAL A 877 -24.49 14.14 -34.63
CA VAL A 877 -24.64 15.02 -35.80
C VAL A 877 -23.87 14.49 -37.01
N MET A 878 -22.70 13.88 -36.77
CA MET A 878 -21.83 13.36 -37.81
C MET A 878 -22.16 11.94 -38.28
N ASP A 879 -23.23 11.32 -37.76
CA ASP A 879 -23.58 9.90 -37.97
C ASP A 879 -22.37 8.98 -37.71
N CYS A 880 -21.71 9.21 -36.58
CA CYS A 880 -20.49 8.53 -36.19
C CYS A 880 -20.71 7.65 -34.95
N ARG A 881 -20.49 6.35 -35.11
CA ARG A 881 -20.53 5.38 -34.01
C ARG A 881 -19.28 5.52 -33.14
N VAL A 882 -19.46 5.48 -31.83
CA VAL A 882 -18.35 5.59 -30.86
C VAL A 882 -18.22 4.28 -30.10
N MET A 883 -17.02 3.70 -30.08
CA MET A 883 -16.63 2.60 -29.19
C MET A 883 -15.81 3.18 -28.03
N ARG A 884 -15.95 2.69 -26.80
CA ARG A 884 -15.22 3.25 -25.65
C ARG A 884 -14.34 2.21 -24.98
N ILE A 885 -13.06 2.52 -24.82
CA ILE A 885 -12.12 1.71 -24.04
C ILE A 885 -11.62 2.55 -22.87
N ASN A 886 -11.73 1.98 -21.67
CA ASN A 886 -11.14 2.57 -20.47
C ASN A 886 -9.65 2.18 -20.41
N LEU A 887 -8.75 3.16 -20.38
CA LEU A 887 -7.30 2.90 -20.40
C LEU A 887 -6.77 2.32 -19.09
N ALA A 888 -7.44 2.57 -17.96
CA ALA A 888 -7.03 2.05 -16.65
C ALA A 888 -7.33 0.55 -16.50
N THR A 889 -8.48 0.10 -17.00
CA THR A 889 -8.91 -1.31 -16.92
C THR A 889 -8.65 -2.08 -18.22
N ASN A 890 -8.26 -1.38 -19.30
CA ASN A 890 -8.16 -1.88 -20.67
C ASN A 890 -9.47 -2.51 -21.20
N THR A 891 -10.62 -2.31 -20.55
CA THR A 891 -11.89 -2.95 -20.92
C THR A 891 -12.66 -2.12 -21.94
N MET A 892 -13.25 -2.82 -22.91
CA MET A 892 -14.26 -2.24 -23.81
C MET A 892 -15.56 -2.01 -23.03
N SER A 893 -16.17 -0.86 -23.26
CA SER A 893 -17.48 -0.46 -22.75
C SER A 893 -18.36 -0.10 -23.95
N CYS A 894 -19.68 -0.25 -23.81
CA CYS A 894 -20.57 0.19 -24.86
C CYS A 894 -20.46 1.71 -25.01
N GLY A 895 -20.19 2.16 -26.24
CA GLY A 895 -20.09 3.59 -26.53
C GLY A 895 -21.41 4.16 -27.02
N PHE A 896 -21.35 5.27 -27.75
CA PHE A 896 -22.55 5.97 -28.20
C PHE A 896 -23.01 5.47 -29.58
N TRP A 897 -24.31 5.52 -29.82
CA TRP A 897 -24.95 5.37 -31.13
C TRP A 897 -24.78 4.00 -31.82
N ALA A 898 -24.39 2.97 -31.07
CA ALA A 898 -24.23 1.61 -31.57
C ALA A 898 -25.50 1.06 -32.25
N ASP A 899 -26.66 1.38 -31.69
CA ASP A 899 -27.96 0.81 -32.09
C ASP A 899 -28.69 1.66 -33.14
N LYS A 900 -28.21 2.89 -33.37
CA LYS A 900 -28.88 3.89 -34.23
C LYS A 900 -28.14 4.17 -35.54
N THR A 901 -26.90 3.75 -35.64
CA THR A 901 -26.06 3.98 -36.82
C THR A 901 -26.00 2.71 -37.68
N SER A 902 -25.98 2.82 -39.01
CA SER A 902 -25.83 1.65 -39.89
C SER A 902 -24.45 0.98 -39.70
N ALA A 903 -24.32 -0.30 -40.07
CA ALA A 903 -23.03 -1.00 -40.06
C ALA A 903 -21.97 -0.38 -41.00
N ARG A 904 -22.37 0.50 -41.92
CA ARG A 904 -21.48 1.24 -42.84
C ARG A 904 -21.09 2.62 -42.32
N SER A 905 -21.63 3.05 -41.18
CA SER A 905 -21.37 4.37 -40.60
C SER A 905 -19.93 4.45 -40.07
N ARG A 906 -19.38 5.67 -40.08
CA ARG A 906 -18.02 5.93 -39.59
C ARG A 906 -17.94 5.55 -38.13
N THR A 907 -16.87 4.89 -37.72
CA THR A 907 -16.73 4.37 -36.36
C THR A 907 -15.40 4.83 -35.75
N ILE A 908 -15.42 5.42 -34.56
CA ILE A 908 -14.21 5.80 -33.81
C ILE A 908 -14.08 4.99 -32.53
N VAL A 909 -12.85 4.84 -32.03
CA VAL A 909 -12.59 4.32 -30.67
C VAL A 909 -12.09 5.45 -29.79
N LEU A 910 -12.86 5.73 -28.74
CA LEU A 910 -12.52 6.67 -27.69
C LEU A 910 -11.74 5.95 -26.59
N LEU A 911 -10.56 6.47 -26.29
CA LEU A 911 -9.65 6.06 -25.22
C LEU A 911 -9.74 7.13 -24.11
N ASP A 912 -10.68 6.96 -23.19
CA ASP A 912 -11.14 7.98 -22.24
C ASP A 912 -11.63 9.28 -22.91
N THR A 913 -10.74 10.25 -23.16
CA THR A 913 -11.03 11.51 -23.87
C THR A 913 -10.25 11.67 -25.18
N ASP A 914 -9.39 10.71 -25.53
CA ASP A 914 -8.58 10.69 -26.74
C ASP A 914 -9.14 9.73 -27.77
N VAL A 915 -8.68 9.79 -29.02
CA VAL A 915 -9.10 8.85 -30.08
C VAL A 915 -7.96 7.97 -30.53
N LEU A 916 -8.25 6.69 -30.73
CA LEU A 916 -7.34 5.76 -31.39
C LEU A 916 -7.28 6.09 -32.89
N GLY A 917 -6.07 6.26 -33.43
CA GLY A 917 -5.92 6.42 -34.87
C GLY A 917 -4.57 5.99 -35.40
N LYS A 918 -4.57 5.68 -36.69
CA LYS A 918 -3.37 5.46 -37.49
C LYS A 918 -2.84 6.81 -37.94
N VAL A 919 -1.56 7.07 -37.67
CA VAL A 919 -0.93 8.36 -37.94
C VAL A 919 0.27 8.16 -38.85
N SER A 920 0.33 8.94 -39.93
CA SER A 920 1.47 8.99 -40.83
C SER A 920 2.01 10.40 -40.96
N ARG A 921 3.35 10.55 -40.98
CA ARG A 921 3.99 11.85 -41.18
C ARG A 921 4.01 12.20 -42.67
N ARG A 922 3.38 13.33 -43.04
CA ARG A 922 3.32 13.81 -44.43
C ARG A 922 4.67 14.41 -44.85
N ALA A 923 5.12 14.13 -46.07
CA ALA A 923 6.35 14.67 -46.63
C ALA A 923 6.10 16.03 -47.31
N GLY A 924 6.42 17.15 -46.64
CA GLY A 924 6.34 18.49 -47.23
C GLY A 924 6.12 19.62 -46.20
N ASN A 925 6.32 20.87 -46.62
CA ASN A 925 6.25 22.07 -45.77
C ASN A 925 4.89 22.81 -45.81
N ILE A 926 3.81 22.21 -46.35
CA ILE A 926 2.50 22.87 -46.49
C ILE A 926 1.37 21.95 -46.01
N GLY A 927 0.57 22.42 -45.03
CA GLY A 927 -0.60 21.73 -44.47
C GLY A 927 -0.36 21.03 -43.13
N SER A 928 -1.36 20.27 -42.65
CA SER A 928 -1.26 19.49 -41.41
C SER A 928 -0.06 18.53 -41.45
N LYS A 929 0.78 18.57 -40.42
CA LYS A 929 2.05 17.84 -40.33
C LYS A 929 1.87 16.30 -40.30
N PHE A 930 0.67 15.85 -39.94
CA PHE A 930 0.25 14.45 -39.88
C PHE A 930 -0.99 14.20 -40.75
N ASP A 931 -1.06 12.98 -41.26
CA ASP A 931 -2.26 12.37 -41.82
C ASP A 931 -2.85 11.42 -40.77
N PHE A 932 -4.11 11.65 -40.41
CA PHE A 932 -4.83 10.87 -39.39
C PHE A 932 -5.89 9.99 -40.05
N VAL A 933 -5.94 8.72 -39.64
CA VAL A 933 -7.04 7.82 -39.95
C VAL A 933 -7.59 7.30 -38.63
N VAL A 934 -8.77 7.78 -38.24
CA VAL A 934 -9.44 7.40 -36.98
C VAL A 934 -10.67 6.51 -37.17
N ASP A 935 -11.14 6.36 -38.42
CA ASP A 935 -12.27 5.49 -38.75
C ASP A 935 -11.83 4.02 -38.71
N VAL A 936 -12.36 3.28 -37.73
CA VAL A 936 -12.10 1.85 -37.50
C VAL A 936 -12.36 1.02 -38.75
N ASN A 937 -13.30 1.45 -39.61
CA ASN A 937 -13.58 0.75 -40.85
C ASN A 937 -12.38 0.72 -41.83
N LYS A 938 -11.42 1.62 -41.64
CA LYS A 938 -10.19 1.77 -42.43
C LYS A 938 -8.95 1.19 -41.72
N PHE A 939 -9.12 0.55 -40.56
CA PHE A 939 -8.02 -0.14 -39.86
C PHE A 939 -7.72 -1.50 -40.48
N ASP A 940 -6.63 -2.13 -40.02
CA ASP A 940 -6.31 -3.51 -40.39
C ASP A 940 -7.49 -4.46 -40.13
N PRO A 941 -7.80 -5.42 -41.04
CA PRO A 941 -8.95 -6.31 -40.89
C PRO A 941 -9.01 -7.06 -39.56
N LYS A 942 -7.85 -7.43 -38.99
CA LYS A 942 -7.78 -8.15 -37.71
C LYS A 942 -8.08 -7.23 -36.52
N ALA A 943 -7.55 -6.01 -36.54
CA ALA A 943 -7.84 -5.01 -35.51
C ALA A 943 -9.32 -4.58 -35.58
N LYS A 944 -9.84 -4.37 -36.79
CA LYS A 944 -11.25 -4.04 -37.04
C LYS A 944 -12.19 -5.13 -36.51
N SER A 945 -11.96 -6.39 -36.88
CA SER A 945 -12.83 -7.50 -36.46
C SER A 945 -12.80 -7.70 -34.94
N THR A 946 -11.62 -7.56 -34.32
CA THR A 946 -11.45 -7.63 -32.87
C THR A 946 -12.21 -6.51 -32.15
N LEU A 947 -12.03 -5.26 -32.58
CA LEU A 947 -12.71 -4.10 -31.99
C LEU A 947 -14.23 -4.21 -32.14
N GLN A 948 -14.71 -4.63 -33.32
CA GLN A 948 -16.14 -4.87 -33.56
C GLN A 948 -16.69 -6.00 -32.69
N SER A 949 -15.97 -7.12 -32.55
CA SER A 949 -16.40 -8.24 -31.70
C SER A 949 -16.45 -7.86 -30.22
N LEU A 950 -15.41 -7.18 -29.70
CA LEU A 950 -15.37 -6.70 -28.32
C LEU A 950 -16.48 -5.68 -28.06
N HIS A 951 -16.70 -4.75 -28.98
CA HIS A 951 -17.76 -3.77 -28.87
C HIS A 951 -19.14 -4.42 -28.90
N THR A 952 -19.39 -5.37 -29.81
CA THR A 952 -20.64 -6.14 -29.82
C THR A 952 -20.82 -6.89 -28.51
N ALA A 953 -19.78 -7.55 -27.99
CA ALA A 953 -19.84 -8.22 -26.69
C ALA A 953 -20.13 -7.27 -25.52
N SER A 954 -19.58 -6.06 -25.54
CA SER A 954 -19.80 -5.04 -24.51
C SER A 954 -21.12 -4.28 -24.64
N CYS A 955 -21.68 -4.22 -25.86
CA CYS A 955 -22.99 -3.61 -26.16
C CYS A 955 -24.13 -4.63 -26.22
N LEU A 956 -23.86 -5.93 -26.03
CA LEU A 956 -24.89 -6.94 -25.78
C LEU A 956 -25.51 -6.66 -24.41
N SER A 957 -26.34 -5.62 -24.33
CA SER A 957 -27.36 -5.53 -23.31
C SER A 957 -28.42 -6.56 -23.68
N SER A 958 -28.80 -7.42 -22.75
CA SER A 958 -30.00 -8.24 -22.88
C SER A 958 -31.28 -7.38 -22.80
N THR A 959 -31.18 -6.06 -22.90
CA THR A 959 -32.29 -5.11 -22.73
C THR A 959 -33.07 -5.00 -24.05
N PRO A 960 -34.34 -5.43 -24.08
CA PRO A 960 -35.11 -5.47 -25.32
C PRO A 960 -35.51 -4.07 -25.81
N GLY A 961 -35.47 -3.86 -27.13
CA GLY A 961 -35.96 -2.65 -27.80
C GLY A 961 -37.38 -2.80 -28.36
N PHE A 962 -37.89 -1.73 -28.99
CA PHE A 962 -39.22 -1.69 -29.60
C PHE A 962 -39.40 -2.76 -30.69
N ASP A 963 -38.44 -2.87 -31.61
CA ASP A 963 -38.50 -3.85 -32.71
C ASP A 963 -38.48 -5.30 -32.20
N ASP A 964 -37.79 -5.55 -31.09
CA ASP A 964 -37.73 -6.89 -30.49
C ASP A 964 -39.08 -7.24 -29.86
N ALA A 965 -39.70 -6.30 -29.15
CA ALA A 965 -41.06 -6.47 -28.62
C ALA A 965 -42.09 -6.73 -29.74
N VAL A 966 -42.02 -5.99 -30.85
CA VAL A 966 -42.90 -6.20 -32.01
C VAL A 966 -42.66 -7.58 -32.65
N LYS A 967 -41.40 -8.01 -32.78
CA LYS A 967 -41.08 -9.36 -33.28
C LYS A 967 -41.63 -10.47 -32.39
N GLU A 968 -41.62 -10.29 -31.06
CA GLU A 968 -42.23 -11.25 -30.13
C GLU A 968 -43.76 -11.32 -30.31
N LEU A 969 -44.42 -10.18 -30.48
CA LEU A 969 -45.86 -10.12 -30.75
C LEU A 969 -46.21 -10.80 -32.08
N MET A 970 -45.47 -10.47 -33.14
CA MET A 970 -45.66 -11.06 -34.47
C MET A 970 -45.42 -12.57 -34.47
N ALA A 971 -44.41 -13.05 -33.73
CA ALA A 971 -44.13 -14.47 -33.57
C ALA A 971 -45.27 -15.24 -32.88
N LYS A 972 -46.10 -14.55 -32.11
CA LYS A 972 -47.28 -15.08 -31.40
C LYS A 972 -48.61 -14.67 -32.06
N ASN A 973 -48.57 -14.19 -33.31
CA ASN A 973 -49.73 -13.75 -34.11
C ASN A 973 -50.56 -12.62 -33.48
N VAL A 974 -49.93 -11.74 -32.70
CA VAL A 974 -50.58 -10.55 -32.13
C VAL A 974 -50.23 -9.34 -32.98
N SER A 975 -51.22 -8.81 -33.71
CA SER A 975 -51.03 -7.66 -34.62
C SER A 975 -51.51 -6.33 -34.07
N ASN A 976 -52.43 -6.33 -33.10
CA ASN A 976 -52.98 -5.13 -32.48
C ASN A 976 -52.35 -4.89 -31.11
N TYR A 977 -51.59 -3.80 -30.98
CA TYR A 977 -50.95 -3.40 -29.73
C TYR A 977 -51.08 -1.88 -29.52
N GLN A 978 -50.87 -1.47 -28.27
CA GLN A 978 -50.81 -0.07 -27.84
C GLN A 978 -49.40 0.22 -27.34
N VAL A 979 -49.03 1.50 -27.27
CA VAL A 979 -47.75 1.94 -26.70
C VAL A 979 -47.98 2.74 -25.43
N ILE A 980 -47.12 2.54 -24.43
CA ILE A 980 -47.10 3.34 -23.20
C ILE A 980 -45.94 4.32 -23.31
N LEU A 981 -46.23 5.60 -23.11
CA LEU A 981 -45.23 6.67 -23.09
C LEU A 981 -44.69 6.91 -21.69
N ASP A 982 -43.47 7.44 -21.61
CA ASP A 982 -42.91 8.00 -20.38
C ASP A 982 -43.18 9.51 -20.27
N PRO A 983 -42.85 10.16 -19.14
CA PRO A 983 -43.05 11.61 -18.97
C PRO A 983 -42.33 12.50 -20.00
N PHE A 984 -41.36 11.96 -20.74
CA PHE A 984 -40.64 12.65 -21.81
C PHE A 984 -41.19 12.32 -23.21
N LYS A 985 -42.38 11.72 -23.30
CA LYS A 985 -43.07 11.31 -24.53
C LYS A 985 -42.36 10.23 -25.34
N ARG A 986 -41.54 9.40 -24.70
CA ARG A 986 -40.87 8.27 -25.35
C ARG A 986 -41.67 6.99 -25.15
N VAL A 987 -41.68 6.11 -26.13
CA VAL A 987 -42.32 4.79 -25.97
C VAL A 987 -41.47 3.95 -25.01
N GLN A 988 -42.03 3.57 -23.86
CA GLN A 988 -41.36 2.78 -22.83
C GLN A 988 -41.89 1.35 -22.69
N ALA A 989 -43.09 1.06 -23.21
CA ALA A 989 -43.60 -0.30 -23.26
C ALA A 989 -44.58 -0.51 -24.41
N ILE A 990 -44.71 -1.78 -24.82
CA ILE A 990 -45.81 -2.23 -25.67
C ILE A 990 -46.84 -2.94 -24.80
N PHE A 991 -48.11 -2.62 -25.00
CA PHE A 991 -49.23 -3.10 -24.22
C PHE A 991 -50.29 -3.75 -25.09
N VAL A 992 -50.71 -4.95 -24.70
CA VAL A 992 -51.87 -5.65 -25.26
C VAL A 992 -52.80 -5.98 -24.09
N PRO A 993 -54.01 -5.39 -24.06
CA PRO A 993 -54.95 -5.59 -22.95
C PRO A 993 -55.19 -7.06 -22.62
N GLU A 994 -55.21 -7.38 -21.32
CA GLU A 994 -55.40 -8.70 -20.71
C GLU A 994 -54.35 -9.77 -21.07
N GLN A 995 -53.39 -9.45 -21.95
CA GLN A 995 -52.44 -10.43 -22.48
C GLN A 995 -51.00 -10.15 -22.07
N ILE A 996 -50.49 -8.94 -22.30
CA ILE A 996 -49.07 -8.66 -22.10
C ILE A 996 -48.76 -7.17 -21.92
N VAL A 997 -47.81 -6.88 -21.04
CA VAL A 997 -47.09 -5.60 -20.98
C VAL A 997 -45.61 -5.93 -21.18
N LEU A 998 -45.02 -5.50 -22.29
CA LEU A 998 -43.60 -5.68 -22.61
C LEU A 998 -42.86 -4.36 -22.37
N PRO A 999 -42.13 -4.22 -21.24
CA PRO A 999 -41.28 -3.06 -21.01
C PRO A 999 -40.08 -3.13 -21.96
N ILE A 1000 -39.74 -1.99 -22.55
CA ILE A 1000 -38.63 -1.87 -23.49
C ILE A 1000 -37.73 -0.72 -23.08
N HIS A 1001 -36.53 -0.69 -23.67
CA HIS A 1001 -35.72 0.51 -23.58
C HIS A 1001 -36.46 1.72 -24.16
N PRO A 1002 -36.65 2.81 -23.40
CA PRO A 1002 -37.43 3.95 -23.87
C PRO A 1002 -36.90 4.56 -25.16
N VAL A 1003 -37.72 4.64 -26.20
CA VAL A 1003 -37.33 5.08 -27.55
C VAL A 1003 -38.14 6.29 -28.01
N ASN A 1004 -37.45 7.25 -28.64
CA ASN A 1004 -38.08 8.32 -29.41
C ASN A 1004 -38.35 7.80 -30.81
N MET A 1005 -39.62 7.68 -31.18
CA MET A 1005 -40.02 7.26 -32.52
C MET A 1005 -41.37 7.86 -32.89
N ASP A 1006 -41.61 7.98 -34.19
CA ASP A 1006 -42.95 8.28 -34.70
C ASP A 1006 -43.83 7.04 -34.51
N ILE A 1007 -44.98 7.25 -33.88
CA ILE A 1007 -45.90 6.16 -33.56
C ILE A 1007 -46.60 5.73 -34.86
N PRO A 1008 -46.55 4.45 -35.24
CA PRO A 1008 -47.17 3.98 -36.49
C PRO A 1008 -48.66 4.33 -36.58
N GLU A 1009 -49.12 4.71 -37.77
CA GLU A 1009 -50.53 5.03 -38.01
C GLU A 1009 -51.45 3.86 -37.59
N GLY A 1010 -52.42 4.16 -36.71
CA GLY A 1010 -53.37 3.17 -36.19
C GLY A 1010 -53.02 2.54 -34.83
N VAL A 1011 -51.84 2.83 -34.26
CA VAL A 1011 -51.43 2.36 -32.92
C VAL A 1011 -51.92 3.34 -31.84
N ALA A 1012 -52.68 2.85 -30.85
CA ALA A 1012 -53.17 3.66 -29.74
C ALA A 1012 -52.08 3.93 -28.68
N VAL A 1013 -52.16 5.10 -28.04
CA VAL A 1013 -51.10 5.63 -27.15
C VAL A 1013 -51.64 5.85 -25.75
N ARG A 1014 -50.91 5.39 -24.74
CA ARG A 1014 -51.13 5.67 -23.31
C ARG A 1014 -50.07 6.65 -22.82
N SER A 1015 -50.46 7.62 -22.01
CA SER A 1015 -49.56 8.68 -21.54
C SER A 1015 -48.60 8.22 -20.44
N GLY A 1016 -48.90 7.10 -19.77
CA GLY A 1016 -48.06 6.46 -18.76
C GLY A 1016 -48.66 5.14 -18.26
N TYR A 1017 -47.95 4.42 -17.39
CA TYR A 1017 -48.47 3.18 -16.79
C TYR A 1017 -49.72 3.39 -15.92
N ALA A 1018 -49.95 4.62 -15.44
CA ALA A 1018 -51.15 4.99 -14.69
C ALA A 1018 -52.45 4.94 -15.52
N ASP A 1019 -52.36 5.00 -16.86
CA ASP A 1019 -53.53 4.91 -17.75
C ASP A 1019 -53.98 3.46 -18.00
N VAL A 1020 -53.28 2.46 -17.45
CA VAL A 1020 -53.59 1.03 -17.59
C VAL A 1020 -54.30 0.54 -16.34
N LYS A 1021 -55.57 0.16 -16.46
CA LYS A 1021 -56.36 -0.33 -15.33
C LYS A 1021 -55.98 -1.77 -14.95
N ASP A 1022 -56.29 -2.17 -13.72
CA ASP A 1022 -55.97 -3.52 -13.21
C ASP A 1022 -56.76 -4.62 -13.93
N GLU A 1023 -57.95 -4.31 -14.43
CA GLU A 1023 -58.73 -5.25 -15.24
C GLU A 1023 -58.09 -5.48 -16.61
N GLU A 1024 -57.43 -4.47 -17.17
CA GLU A 1024 -56.74 -4.52 -18.47
C GLU A 1024 -55.35 -5.18 -18.38
N LEU A 1025 -54.85 -5.50 -17.18
CA LEU A 1025 -53.59 -6.22 -17.00
C LEU A 1025 -53.76 -7.74 -17.18
N PRO A 1026 -52.72 -8.45 -17.67
CA PRO A 1026 -52.71 -9.91 -17.66
C PRO A 1026 -52.66 -10.46 -16.24
N THR A 1027 -53.12 -11.71 -16.05
CA THR A 1027 -52.86 -12.48 -14.83
C THR A 1027 -51.40 -12.97 -14.80
N ASN A 1028 -50.89 -13.32 -13.61
CA ASN A 1028 -49.53 -13.87 -13.48
C ASN A 1028 -49.30 -15.11 -14.37
N GLU A 1029 -50.30 -15.98 -14.46
CA GLU A 1029 -50.27 -17.17 -15.31
C GLU A 1029 -50.18 -16.81 -16.81
N THR A 1030 -51.03 -15.90 -17.28
CA THR A 1030 -51.05 -15.45 -18.69
C THR A 1030 -49.73 -14.77 -19.06
N LEU A 1031 -49.23 -13.89 -18.19
CA LEU A 1031 -47.96 -13.19 -18.39
C LEU A 1031 -46.78 -14.18 -18.39
N SER A 1032 -46.70 -15.07 -17.40
CA SER A 1032 -45.64 -16.06 -17.29
C SER A 1032 -45.61 -17.02 -18.50
N ASN A 1033 -46.78 -17.45 -18.98
CA ASN A 1033 -46.88 -18.30 -20.17
C ASN A 1033 -46.45 -17.56 -21.43
N PHE A 1034 -46.78 -16.27 -21.57
CA PHE A 1034 -46.30 -15.46 -22.67
C PHE A 1034 -44.76 -15.36 -22.68
N LEU A 1035 -44.17 -15.05 -21.52
CA LEU A 1035 -42.73 -14.80 -21.36
C LEU A 1035 -41.87 -16.07 -21.41
N LYS A 1036 -42.45 -17.25 -21.18
CA LYS A 1036 -41.72 -18.54 -21.22
C LYS A 1036 -41.14 -18.86 -22.60
N ASP A 1037 -41.89 -18.52 -23.65
CA ASP A 1037 -41.56 -18.85 -25.05
C ASP A 1037 -41.04 -17.64 -25.84
N THR A 1038 -40.55 -16.58 -25.17
CA THR A 1038 -39.99 -15.42 -25.87
C THR A 1038 -38.62 -15.75 -26.47
N ARG A 1039 -38.37 -15.28 -27.70
CA ARG A 1039 -37.11 -15.52 -28.42
C ARG A 1039 -35.97 -14.66 -27.85
N HIS A 1040 -36.27 -13.44 -27.44
CA HIS A 1040 -35.32 -12.52 -26.84
C HIS A 1040 -35.09 -12.86 -25.36
N ALA A 1041 -33.83 -13.06 -24.97
CA ALA A 1041 -33.48 -13.48 -23.60
C ALA A 1041 -33.92 -12.48 -22.52
N GLY A 1042 -33.92 -11.18 -22.84
CA GLY A 1042 -34.34 -10.10 -21.93
C GLY A 1042 -35.78 -10.10 -21.48
N PHE A 1043 -36.68 -10.77 -22.20
CA PHE A 1043 -38.09 -10.90 -21.82
C PHE A 1043 -38.36 -12.13 -20.97
N LYS A 1044 -37.38 -13.00 -20.75
CA LYS A 1044 -37.58 -14.17 -19.88
C LYS A 1044 -37.81 -13.72 -18.44
N ARG A 1045 -38.69 -14.43 -17.75
CA ARG A 1045 -38.98 -14.22 -16.33
C ARG A 1045 -37.79 -14.64 -15.47
N SER A 1046 -37.45 -13.82 -14.48
CA SER A 1046 -36.43 -14.09 -13.45
C SER A 1046 -37.07 -14.40 -12.09
N GLU A 1047 -37.72 -13.43 -11.44
CA GLU A 1047 -38.41 -13.58 -10.15
C GLU A 1047 -39.78 -12.89 -10.13
N ILE A 1048 -40.65 -13.26 -9.18
CA ILE A 1048 -41.92 -12.57 -8.89
C ILE A 1048 -41.70 -11.60 -7.73
N LEU A 1049 -42.24 -10.38 -7.83
CA LEU A 1049 -42.03 -9.33 -6.84
C LEU A 1049 -43.28 -9.14 -5.98
N GLN A 1050 -43.07 -9.11 -4.67
CA GLN A 1050 -44.08 -8.79 -3.67
C GLN A 1050 -43.91 -7.33 -3.21
N GLY A 1051 -45.01 -6.58 -3.19
CA GLY A 1051 -45.06 -5.21 -2.70
C GLY A 1051 -45.09 -5.11 -1.18
N SER A 1052 -44.88 -3.89 -0.65
CA SER A 1052 -44.96 -3.59 0.78
C SER A 1052 -46.35 -3.80 1.41
N ASP A 1053 -47.39 -3.94 0.58
CA ASP A 1053 -48.77 -4.25 0.98
C ASP A 1053 -49.04 -5.76 1.06
N GLY A 1054 -48.04 -6.59 0.80
CA GLY A 1054 -48.13 -8.05 0.81
C GLY A 1054 -48.71 -8.67 -0.46
N THR A 1055 -48.95 -7.89 -1.52
CA THR A 1055 -49.49 -8.40 -2.79
C THR A 1055 -48.40 -8.66 -3.83
N TYR A 1056 -48.55 -9.70 -4.64
CA TYR A 1056 -47.72 -9.91 -5.83
C TYR A 1056 -48.31 -9.11 -7.00
N SER A 1057 -47.51 -8.28 -7.67
CA SER A 1057 -48.02 -7.39 -8.73
C SER A 1057 -47.09 -7.18 -9.93
N GLU A 1058 -45.81 -7.59 -9.84
CA GLU A 1058 -44.82 -7.40 -10.91
C GLU A 1058 -43.91 -8.63 -11.08
N LEU A 1059 -43.53 -8.94 -12.33
CA LEU A 1059 -42.47 -9.90 -12.64
C LEU A 1059 -41.17 -9.16 -12.97
N LEU A 1060 -40.07 -9.56 -12.34
CA LEU A 1060 -38.74 -9.14 -12.75
C LEU A 1060 -38.29 -9.97 -13.97
N LEU A 1061 -37.90 -9.29 -15.03
CA LEU A 1061 -37.37 -9.90 -16.24
C LEU A 1061 -35.84 -10.01 -16.18
N GLU A 1062 -35.26 -10.92 -16.95
CA GLU A 1062 -33.80 -11.09 -17.11
C GLU A 1062 -33.09 -9.83 -17.66
N SER A 1063 -33.84 -8.90 -18.25
CA SER A 1063 -33.36 -7.56 -18.63
C SER A 1063 -33.26 -6.57 -17.47
N GLY A 1064 -33.78 -6.93 -16.29
CA GLY A 1064 -33.93 -6.03 -15.14
C GLY A 1064 -35.19 -5.16 -15.18
N PHE A 1065 -35.98 -5.24 -16.26
CA PHE A 1065 -37.28 -4.56 -16.34
C PHE A 1065 -38.35 -5.26 -15.51
N ARG A 1066 -39.38 -4.52 -15.13
CA ARG A 1066 -40.52 -5.02 -14.37
C ARG A 1066 -41.77 -5.02 -15.24
N ALA A 1067 -42.38 -6.18 -15.40
CA ALA A 1067 -43.62 -6.35 -16.15
C ALA A 1067 -44.80 -6.44 -15.16
N PRO A 1068 -45.74 -5.47 -15.16
CA PRO A 1068 -46.88 -5.49 -14.26
C PRO A 1068 -47.91 -6.55 -14.65
N PHE A 1069 -48.54 -7.17 -13.66
CA PHE A 1069 -49.69 -8.07 -13.82
C PHE A 1069 -50.74 -7.79 -12.74
N ARG A 1070 -51.94 -8.37 -12.89
CA ARG A 1070 -53.06 -8.16 -12.00
C ARG A 1070 -52.69 -8.57 -10.56
N PRO A 1071 -52.82 -7.69 -9.54
CA PRO A 1071 -52.41 -8.00 -8.18
C PRO A 1071 -53.05 -9.28 -7.60
N GLU A 1072 -52.23 -10.13 -6.99
CA GLU A 1072 -52.60 -11.41 -6.35
C GLU A 1072 -52.14 -11.39 -4.87
N ALA A 1073 -52.82 -12.14 -3.98
CA ALA A 1073 -52.44 -12.21 -2.57
C ALA A 1073 -51.09 -12.95 -2.38
N GLY A 1074 -50.18 -12.40 -1.57
CA GLY A 1074 -48.85 -12.98 -1.31
C GLY A 1074 -48.65 -13.56 0.09
N ASP A 1075 -47.51 -14.25 0.27
CA ASP A 1075 -47.15 -14.92 1.53
C ASP A 1075 -46.43 -13.95 2.48
N GLN A 1076 -46.65 -14.03 3.80
CA GLN A 1076 -46.22 -13.01 4.78
C GLN A 1076 -44.71 -12.96 5.13
N GLU A 1077 -43.82 -13.64 4.39
CA GLU A 1077 -42.39 -13.68 4.70
C GLU A 1077 -41.55 -12.84 3.70
N ASP A 1078 -40.81 -11.88 4.25
CA ASP A 1078 -39.79 -11.03 3.61
C ASP A 1078 -40.23 -10.14 2.44
N ALA A 1079 -41.08 -9.14 2.75
CA ALA A 1079 -41.31 -8.01 1.85
C ALA A 1079 -40.01 -7.21 1.63
N LYS A 1080 -39.44 -7.27 0.41
CA LYS A 1080 -38.45 -6.27 -0.03
C LYS A 1080 -39.16 -4.94 -0.23
N GLU A 1081 -38.47 -3.82 -0.02
CA GLU A 1081 -38.99 -2.46 -0.18
C GLU A 1081 -39.32 -2.16 -1.66
N VAL A 1082 -40.37 -2.78 -2.18
CA VAL A 1082 -40.90 -2.60 -3.53
C VAL A 1082 -42.13 -1.72 -3.39
N LEU A 1083 -41.95 -0.42 -3.65
CA LEU A 1083 -43.08 0.48 -3.80
C LEU A 1083 -43.75 0.19 -5.15
N GLN A 1084 -45.04 -0.17 -5.15
CA GLN A 1084 -45.90 -0.15 -6.33
C GLN A 1084 -46.23 1.32 -6.72
N THR A 1085 -45.24 2.22 -6.66
CA THR A 1085 -45.43 3.68 -6.64
C THR A 1085 -45.95 4.21 -7.95
N VAL A 1086 -45.62 3.55 -9.07
CA VAL A 1086 -45.80 4.05 -10.44
C VAL A 1086 -47.27 4.20 -10.86
N ARG A 1087 -48.20 3.51 -10.18
CA ARG A 1087 -49.65 3.60 -10.43
C ARG A 1087 -50.40 4.49 -9.46
N LYS A 1088 -49.96 4.55 -8.20
CA LYS A 1088 -50.60 5.37 -7.15
C LYS A 1088 -50.13 6.83 -7.18
N HIS A 1089 -48.86 7.03 -7.53
CA HIS A 1089 -48.27 8.31 -7.88
C HIS A 1089 -47.83 8.24 -9.33
N THR A 1090 -48.37 9.09 -10.21
CA THR A 1090 -48.03 9.04 -11.64
C THR A 1090 -46.52 9.21 -11.84
N GLU A 1091 -45.95 8.60 -12.89
CA GLU A 1091 -44.54 8.81 -13.25
C GLU A 1091 -44.23 10.29 -13.43
N GLU A 1092 -45.19 11.05 -13.93
CA GLU A 1092 -45.12 12.50 -14.06
C GLU A 1092 -44.99 13.18 -12.68
N ALA A 1093 -45.74 12.72 -11.66
CA ALA A 1093 -45.58 13.21 -10.30
C ALA A 1093 -44.24 12.78 -9.67
N LEU A 1094 -43.74 11.58 -9.95
CA LEU A 1094 -42.44 11.14 -9.42
C LEU A 1094 -41.27 11.92 -10.03
N VAL A 1095 -41.38 12.31 -11.31
CA VAL A 1095 -40.34 13.06 -12.03
C VAL A 1095 -40.47 14.57 -11.83
N HIS A 1096 -41.69 15.10 -11.66
CA HIS A 1096 -41.96 16.54 -11.66
C HIS A 1096 -42.65 17.09 -10.40
N ALA A 1097 -43.19 16.26 -9.50
CA ALA A 1097 -43.85 16.79 -8.31
C ALA A 1097 -42.86 17.37 -7.30
N ALA A 1098 -43.32 18.40 -6.60
CA ALA A 1098 -42.64 18.87 -5.40
C ALA A 1098 -42.64 17.75 -4.34
N PRO A 1099 -41.58 17.63 -3.53
CA PRO A 1099 -41.50 16.59 -2.52
C PRO A 1099 -42.68 16.64 -1.54
N ASN A 1100 -43.13 15.47 -1.07
CA ASN A 1100 -44.27 15.34 -0.16
C ASN A 1100 -44.07 16.20 1.09
N LYS A 1101 -45.05 17.06 1.40
CA LYS A 1101 -44.98 17.98 2.55
C LYS A 1101 -44.96 17.26 3.89
N GLU A 1102 -45.58 16.09 4.01
CA GLU A 1102 -45.56 15.30 5.25
C GLU A 1102 -44.22 14.61 5.46
N ASP A 1103 -43.62 14.06 4.41
CA ASP A 1103 -42.29 13.46 4.48
C ASP A 1103 -41.21 14.53 4.68
N LEU A 1104 -41.36 15.70 4.04
CA LEU A 1104 -40.54 16.87 4.30
C LEU A 1104 -40.69 17.35 5.74
N ARG A 1105 -41.90 17.30 6.31
CA ARG A 1105 -42.17 17.64 7.72
C ARG A 1105 -41.51 16.64 8.66
N LEU A 1106 -41.64 15.33 8.40
CA LEU A 1106 -41.00 14.29 9.19
C LEU A 1106 -39.47 14.40 9.12
N ALA A 1107 -38.92 14.59 7.92
CA ALA A 1107 -37.50 14.85 7.73
C ALA A 1107 -37.05 16.13 8.43
N SER A 1108 -37.84 17.21 8.37
CA SER A 1108 -37.55 18.44 9.09
C SER A 1108 -37.62 18.28 10.60
N ASP A 1109 -38.57 17.50 11.12
CA ASP A 1109 -38.75 17.27 12.55
C ASP A 1109 -37.59 16.42 13.12
N ILE A 1110 -37.15 15.39 12.39
CA ILE A 1110 -35.97 14.57 12.74
C ILE A 1110 -34.69 15.42 12.70
N THR A 1111 -34.55 16.26 11.68
CA THR A 1111 -33.39 17.15 11.50
C THR A 1111 -33.36 18.19 12.62
N TYR A 1112 -34.49 18.86 12.89
CA TYR A 1112 -34.67 19.85 13.94
C TYR A 1112 -34.37 19.28 15.34
N SER A 1113 -34.87 18.07 15.64
CA SER A 1113 -34.60 17.39 16.91
C SER A 1113 -33.10 17.13 17.14
N SER A 1114 -32.38 16.80 16.07
CA SER A 1114 -30.92 16.63 16.11
C SER A 1114 -30.20 17.98 16.27
N GLU A 1115 -30.63 19.02 15.57
CA GLU A 1115 -30.03 20.37 15.61
C GLU A 1115 -30.21 21.06 16.98
N VAL A 1116 -31.38 20.93 17.61
CA VAL A 1116 -31.66 21.50 18.93
C VAL A 1116 -30.69 20.97 19.98
N PHE A 1117 -30.39 19.66 19.95
CA PHE A 1117 -29.41 19.07 20.86
C PHE A 1117 -28.03 19.71 20.70
N GLU A 1118 -27.57 19.89 19.47
CA GLU A 1118 -26.25 20.46 19.18
C GLU A 1118 -26.17 21.96 19.51
N PHE A 1119 -27.25 22.70 19.25
CA PHE A 1119 -27.36 24.10 19.63
C PHE A 1119 -27.39 24.31 21.14
N LEU A 1120 -28.02 23.40 21.90
CA LEU A 1120 -27.99 23.42 23.37
C LEU A 1120 -26.59 23.13 23.91
N MET A 1121 -25.85 22.18 23.31
CA MET A 1121 -24.45 21.92 23.67
C MET A 1121 -23.54 23.13 23.35
N PHE A 1122 -23.75 23.76 22.19
CA PHE A 1122 -23.06 25.00 21.81
C PHE A 1122 -23.35 26.14 22.79
N SER A 1123 -24.62 26.41 23.09
CA SER A 1123 -25.02 27.48 24.02
C SER A 1123 -24.45 27.23 25.41
N LEU A 1124 -24.57 25.98 25.92
CA LEU A 1124 -23.95 25.58 27.18
C LEU A 1124 -22.44 25.89 27.21
N SER A 1125 -21.70 25.62 26.11
CA SER A 1125 -20.26 25.89 26.06
C SER A 1125 -19.89 27.36 26.18
N LYS A 1126 -20.81 28.27 25.83
CA LYS A 1126 -20.63 29.71 25.94
C LYS A 1126 -21.09 30.20 27.31
N ASP A 1127 -22.24 29.76 27.78
CA ASP A 1127 -22.83 30.21 29.04
C ASP A 1127 -21.94 29.81 30.23
N ILE A 1128 -21.35 28.61 30.24
CA ILE A 1128 -20.44 28.19 31.34
C ILE A 1128 -19.08 28.92 31.36
N GLN A 1129 -18.84 29.86 30.43
CA GLN A 1129 -17.69 30.77 30.50
C GLN A 1129 -18.02 32.03 31.30
N GLU A 1130 -19.29 32.30 31.56
CA GLU A 1130 -19.75 33.44 32.33
C GLU A 1130 -19.71 33.13 33.84
N THR A 1131 -19.45 34.15 34.65
CA THR A 1131 -19.31 34.02 36.12
C THR A 1131 -20.55 33.46 36.80
N ASP A 1132 -21.71 33.66 36.19
CA ASP A 1132 -23.02 33.27 36.74
C ASP A 1132 -23.28 31.75 36.64
N HIS A 1133 -22.37 31.01 35.98
CA HIS A 1133 -22.44 29.57 35.76
C HIS A 1133 -21.21 28.80 36.28
N GLU A 1134 -20.40 29.39 37.17
CA GLU A 1134 -19.19 28.74 37.72
C GLU A 1134 -19.45 27.38 38.38
N GLU A 1135 -20.55 27.25 39.15
CA GLU A 1135 -20.93 25.98 39.78
C GLU A 1135 -21.24 24.89 38.74
N LEU A 1136 -21.92 25.26 37.65
CA LEU A 1136 -22.22 24.35 36.54
C LEU A 1136 -20.95 23.99 35.77
N ARG A 1137 -20.04 24.93 35.56
CA ARG A 1137 -18.73 24.67 34.96
C ARG A 1137 -17.94 23.65 35.77
N ALA A 1138 -17.92 23.79 37.10
CA ALA A 1138 -17.26 22.84 37.99
C ALA A 1138 -17.91 21.45 37.93
N ALA A 1139 -19.24 21.39 37.87
CA ALA A 1139 -19.99 20.15 37.70
C ALA A 1139 -19.76 19.47 36.34
N VAL A 1140 -19.55 20.24 35.26
CA VAL A 1140 -19.17 19.72 33.94
C VAL A 1140 -17.71 19.24 33.94
N GLN A 1141 -16.81 19.95 34.63
CA GLN A 1141 -15.39 19.57 34.73
C GLN A 1141 -15.19 18.27 35.49
N THR A 1142 -15.95 18.05 36.56
CA THR A 1142 -15.93 16.83 37.37
C THR A 1142 -17.33 16.21 37.45
N PRO A 1143 -17.75 15.44 36.43
CA PRO A 1143 -19.14 15.04 36.27
C PRO A 1143 -19.60 14.03 37.34
N GLY A 1144 -20.29 14.54 38.35
CA GLY A 1144 -20.85 13.78 39.47
C GLY A 1144 -22.33 13.37 39.31
N PRO A 1145 -22.96 12.84 40.37
CA PRO A 1145 -24.40 12.51 40.36
C PRO A 1145 -25.30 13.75 40.18
N ASN A 1146 -24.83 14.93 40.58
CA ASN A 1146 -25.60 16.18 40.54
C ASN A 1146 -25.67 16.85 39.15
N LEU A 1147 -24.80 16.46 38.20
CA LEU A 1147 -24.72 17.09 36.87
C LEU A 1147 -26.08 17.16 36.15
N TYR A 1148 -26.93 16.12 36.29
CA TYR A 1148 -28.27 16.13 35.71
C TYR A 1148 -29.14 17.27 36.26
N LYS A 1149 -29.08 17.49 37.59
CA LYS A 1149 -29.84 18.53 38.29
C LYS A 1149 -29.32 19.91 37.93
N ASP A 1150 -28.00 20.06 37.81
CA ASP A 1150 -27.36 21.35 37.49
C ASP A 1150 -27.64 21.75 36.03
N LEU A 1151 -27.57 20.81 35.10
CA LEU A 1151 -27.99 21.01 33.70
C LEU A 1151 -29.49 21.29 33.59
N ALA A 1152 -30.34 20.65 34.40
CA ALA A 1152 -31.78 20.95 34.43
C ALA A 1152 -32.04 22.39 34.88
N GLY A 1153 -31.28 22.86 35.87
CA GLY A 1153 -31.35 24.24 36.38
C GLY A 1153 -30.90 25.28 35.36
N TRP A 1154 -29.85 24.99 34.57
CA TRP A 1154 -29.45 25.84 33.44
C TRP A 1154 -30.48 25.83 32.32
N LEU A 1155 -30.93 24.65 31.87
CA LEU A 1155 -31.89 24.52 30.78
C LEU A 1155 -33.23 25.20 31.09
N SER A 1156 -33.63 25.26 32.37
CA SER A 1156 -34.84 25.99 32.80
C SER A 1156 -34.68 27.52 32.76
N ARG A 1157 -33.46 28.03 32.90
CA ARG A 1157 -33.16 29.46 32.89
C ARG A 1157 -33.02 29.98 31.45
N GLU A 1158 -32.28 29.23 30.63
CA GLU A 1158 -31.84 29.65 29.30
C GLU A 1158 -32.75 29.21 28.15
N ALA A 1159 -33.66 28.25 28.36
CA ALA A 1159 -34.54 27.74 27.31
C ALA A 1159 -36.02 27.69 27.73
N TYR A 1160 -36.92 27.79 26.74
CA TYR A 1160 -38.36 27.59 26.92
C TYR A 1160 -38.95 26.78 25.77
N TRP A 1161 -40.04 26.07 26.06
CA TRP A 1161 -40.75 25.23 25.08
C TRP A 1161 -41.97 25.98 24.53
N ASP A 1162 -42.11 25.98 23.20
CA ASP A 1162 -43.18 26.68 22.48
C ASP A 1162 -43.98 25.70 21.62
N GLU A 1163 -45.31 25.84 21.63
CA GLU A 1163 -46.25 25.00 20.90
C GLU A 1163 -46.54 25.60 19.51
N VAL A 1164 -45.54 25.62 18.63
CA VAL A 1164 -45.72 26.08 17.25
C VAL A 1164 -45.82 24.89 16.30
N ASN A 1165 -46.87 24.88 15.47
CA ASN A 1165 -47.24 23.79 14.57
C ASN A 1165 -46.59 23.84 13.16
N GLU A 1166 -45.56 24.65 12.94
CA GLU A 1166 -44.94 24.85 11.61
C GLU A 1166 -43.57 24.14 11.48
N PRO A 1167 -43.29 23.47 10.33
CA PRO A 1167 -42.03 22.78 10.07
C PRO A 1167 -40.87 23.78 9.89
N VAL A 1168 -39.75 23.50 10.57
CA VAL A 1168 -38.55 24.36 10.57
C VAL A 1168 -37.57 23.90 9.48
N GLN A 1169 -37.20 24.78 8.55
CA GLN A 1169 -36.18 24.48 7.54
C GLN A 1169 -34.76 24.43 8.13
N PHE A 1170 -33.91 23.61 7.52
CA PHE A 1170 -32.47 23.48 7.76
C PHE A 1170 -31.78 24.84 7.94
N VAL A 1171 -31.20 25.10 9.12
CA VAL A 1171 -30.67 26.42 9.46
C VAL A 1171 -29.16 26.45 9.35
N ASN A 1172 -28.67 27.03 8.25
CA ASN A 1172 -27.22 27.13 8.00
C ASN A 1172 -26.54 28.37 8.63
N LYS A 1173 -27.20 29.14 9.51
CA LYS A 1173 -26.68 30.45 9.99
C LYS A 1173 -27.18 30.92 11.39
N VAL A 1174 -26.95 30.17 12.47
CA VAL A 1174 -26.97 30.79 13.83
C VAL A 1174 -25.54 30.87 14.34
N ARG A 1175 -25.04 32.07 14.62
CA ARG A 1175 -23.64 32.33 15.04
C ARG A 1175 -23.49 32.95 16.43
N THR A 1176 -24.61 33.26 17.10
CA THR A 1176 -24.62 33.99 18.36
C THR A 1176 -25.55 33.27 19.35
N PRO A 1177 -25.10 32.96 20.59
CA PRO A 1177 -25.94 32.44 21.66
C PRO A 1177 -27.11 33.38 21.97
N CYS A 1178 -28.27 32.83 22.33
CA CYS A 1178 -29.48 33.62 22.54
C CYS A 1178 -29.31 34.64 23.68
N GLY A 1179 -28.69 34.26 24.81
CA GLY A 1179 -28.47 35.14 25.96
C GLY A 1179 -27.65 36.40 25.67
N GLN A 1180 -26.85 36.40 24.59
CA GLN A 1180 -26.03 37.55 24.18
C GLN A 1180 -26.76 38.55 23.27
N MET A 1181 -28.01 38.25 22.86
CA MET A 1181 -28.82 39.15 22.06
C MET A 1181 -29.62 40.09 22.96
N THR A 1182 -29.18 41.35 23.07
CA THR A 1182 -29.82 42.37 23.92
C THR A 1182 -31.01 43.09 23.26
N ASN A 1183 -31.27 42.83 21.97
CA ASN A 1183 -32.33 43.49 21.19
C ASN A 1183 -33.45 42.51 20.84
N ALA A 1184 -34.69 42.86 21.20
CA ALA A 1184 -35.89 42.07 20.95
C ALA A 1184 -36.16 41.80 19.45
N ASP A 1185 -35.91 42.76 18.56
CA ASP A 1185 -36.11 42.60 17.12
C ASP A 1185 -35.05 41.69 16.49
N THR A 1186 -33.83 41.69 17.03
CA THR A 1186 -32.75 40.79 16.60
C THR A 1186 -33.00 39.37 17.10
N CYS A 1187 -33.45 39.24 18.36
CA CYS A 1187 -33.81 37.96 18.96
C CYS A 1187 -34.98 37.29 18.23
N LYS A 1188 -36.06 38.05 17.94
CA LYS A 1188 -37.24 37.53 17.22
C LYS A 1188 -36.97 37.15 15.76
N LYS A 1189 -35.89 37.64 15.15
CA LYS A 1189 -35.44 37.26 13.81
C LYS A 1189 -34.53 36.02 13.80
N SER A 1190 -34.08 35.55 14.96
CA SER A 1190 -33.32 34.32 15.10
C SER A 1190 -34.26 33.11 15.09
N THR A 1191 -33.86 32.03 14.42
CA THR A 1191 -34.68 30.83 14.26
C THR A 1191 -34.75 29.95 15.50
N LEU A 1192 -33.70 29.96 16.35
CA LEU A 1192 -33.61 29.14 17.57
C LEU A 1192 -33.65 29.98 18.87
N CYS A 1193 -33.82 31.30 18.76
CA CYS A 1193 -33.97 32.19 19.91
C CYS A 1193 -35.33 32.86 19.90
N GLY A 1194 -35.85 33.17 21.08
CA GLY A 1194 -37.11 33.88 21.26
C GLY A 1194 -37.04 34.83 22.44
N TRP A 1195 -37.72 35.98 22.30
CA TRP A 1195 -37.77 36.98 23.35
C TRP A 1195 -38.78 36.55 24.42
N HIS A 1196 -38.31 36.26 25.63
CA HIS A 1196 -39.14 35.76 26.71
C HIS A 1196 -38.69 36.33 28.06
N GLN A 1197 -39.61 36.96 28.80
CA GLN A 1197 -39.33 37.62 30.10
C GLN A 1197 -38.18 38.64 30.01
N ASP A 1198 -38.29 39.60 29.09
CA ASP A 1198 -37.33 40.69 28.86
C ASP A 1198 -35.87 40.27 28.58
N THR A 1199 -35.66 38.99 28.24
CA THR A 1199 -34.38 38.41 27.87
C THR A 1199 -34.54 37.52 26.63
N CYS A 1200 -33.47 37.36 25.85
CA CYS A 1200 -33.48 36.48 24.68
C CYS A 1200 -33.07 35.06 25.10
N LYS A 1201 -34.01 34.11 25.02
CA LYS A 1201 -33.84 32.71 25.46
C LYS A 1201 -33.88 31.75 24.27
N ILE A 1202 -33.38 30.54 24.47
CA ILE A 1202 -33.45 29.45 23.48
C ILE A 1202 -34.91 29.01 23.36
N LYS A 1203 -35.45 29.05 22.13
CA LYS A 1203 -36.81 28.61 21.84
C LYS A 1203 -36.76 27.19 21.29
N VAL A 1204 -37.41 26.25 21.97
CA VAL A 1204 -37.47 24.83 21.58
C VAL A 1204 -38.91 24.44 21.27
N GLN A 1205 -39.18 23.82 20.12
CA GLN A 1205 -40.52 23.30 19.81
C GLN A 1205 -40.86 22.04 20.61
N SER A 1206 -42.15 21.83 20.86
CA SER A 1206 -42.69 20.69 21.62
C SER A 1206 -42.42 19.30 21.00
N VAL A 1207 -42.02 19.23 19.72
CA VAL A 1207 -41.57 17.98 19.07
C VAL A 1207 -40.32 17.37 19.75
N VAL A 1208 -39.55 18.20 20.46
CA VAL A 1208 -38.35 17.77 21.18
C VAL A 1208 -38.67 17.56 22.66
N ASP A 1209 -38.63 16.30 23.12
CA ASP A 1209 -38.86 15.96 24.53
C ASP A 1209 -37.72 16.50 25.42
N ARG A 1210 -38.11 17.37 26.35
CA ARG A 1210 -37.19 18.02 27.30
C ARG A 1210 -36.40 17.04 28.16
N ALA A 1211 -37.03 15.98 28.64
CA ALA A 1211 -36.40 15.00 29.51
C ALA A 1211 -35.41 14.12 28.74
N GLN A 1212 -35.73 13.76 27.50
CA GLN A 1212 -34.84 12.98 26.63
C GLN A 1212 -33.59 13.77 26.24
N VAL A 1213 -33.73 15.04 25.86
CA VAL A 1213 -32.56 15.90 25.55
C VAL A 1213 -31.66 16.09 26.75
N LEU A 1214 -32.23 16.36 27.93
CA LEU A 1214 -31.45 16.54 29.15
C LEU A 1214 -30.71 15.25 29.55
N LYS A 1215 -31.35 14.08 29.43
CA LYS A 1215 -30.70 12.78 29.63
C LYS A 1215 -29.53 12.58 28.66
N ARG A 1216 -29.73 12.93 27.38
CA ARG A 1216 -28.70 12.84 26.34
C ARG A 1216 -27.51 13.75 26.64
N MET A 1217 -27.74 15.02 27.00
CA MET A 1217 -26.67 15.96 27.35
C MET A 1217 -25.87 15.48 28.56
N THR A 1218 -26.56 15.01 29.61
CA THR A 1218 -25.92 14.48 30.82
C THR A 1218 -25.06 13.26 30.52
N LYS A 1219 -25.57 12.33 29.70
CA LYS A 1219 -24.83 11.13 29.29
C LYS A 1219 -23.58 11.51 28.50
N VAL A 1220 -23.72 12.40 27.51
CA VAL A 1220 -22.63 12.89 26.67
C VAL A 1220 -21.53 13.55 27.49
N LEU A 1221 -21.87 14.46 28.40
CA LEU A 1221 -20.89 15.14 29.24
C LEU A 1221 -20.23 14.21 30.27
N LYS A 1222 -20.85 13.08 30.63
CA LYS A 1222 -20.23 12.04 31.48
C LYS A 1222 -19.26 11.16 30.70
N GLU A 1223 -19.71 10.63 29.58
CA GLU A 1223 -19.04 9.54 28.87
C GLU A 1223 -18.05 10.02 27.80
N ASN A 1224 -18.22 11.23 27.23
CA ASN A 1224 -17.39 11.73 26.13
C ASN A 1224 -16.44 12.85 26.60
N THR A 1225 -15.20 12.47 26.93
CA THR A 1225 -14.13 13.37 27.40
C THR A 1225 -13.81 14.49 26.43
N LYS A 1226 -13.80 14.22 25.11
CA LYS A 1226 -13.48 15.19 24.06
C LYS A 1226 -14.58 16.25 23.92
N GLN A 1227 -15.84 15.83 23.84
CA GLN A 1227 -16.96 16.78 23.80
C GLN A 1227 -17.05 17.59 25.09
N ARG A 1228 -16.81 16.97 26.26
CA ARG A 1228 -16.72 17.69 27.54
C ARG A 1228 -15.60 18.74 27.54
N ALA A 1229 -14.42 18.43 27.02
CA ALA A 1229 -13.32 19.40 26.90
C ALA A 1229 -13.66 20.55 25.95
N LEU A 1230 -14.27 20.27 24.80
CA LEU A 1230 -14.74 21.30 23.85
C LEU A 1230 -15.80 22.23 24.46
N VAL A 1231 -16.68 21.69 25.31
CA VAL A 1231 -17.68 22.47 26.06
C VAL A 1231 -16.99 23.39 27.08
N LEU A 1232 -16.07 22.86 27.88
CA LEU A 1232 -15.32 23.63 28.88
C LEU A 1232 -14.41 24.70 28.25
N ASP A 1233 -13.87 24.45 27.07
CA ASP A 1233 -13.04 25.40 26.32
C ASP A 1233 -13.87 26.43 25.54
N GLY A 1234 -15.20 26.29 25.48
CA GLY A 1234 -16.07 27.15 24.68
C GLY A 1234 -15.81 27.05 23.17
N ARG A 1235 -15.31 25.90 22.70
CA ARG A 1235 -14.88 25.66 21.31
C ARG A 1235 -15.88 24.87 20.48
N LEU A 1236 -17.08 24.63 21.01
CA LEU A 1236 -18.16 24.09 20.20
C LEU A 1236 -18.59 25.10 19.14
N SER A 1237 -18.96 24.56 17.98
CA SER A 1237 -19.53 25.27 16.85
C SER A 1237 -20.97 24.80 16.67
N PRO A 1238 -21.89 25.66 16.20
CA PRO A 1238 -23.27 25.27 15.89
C PRO A 1238 -23.39 24.26 14.73
N PHE A 1239 -22.27 23.84 14.11
CA PHE A 1239 -22.22 22.84 13.05
C PHE A 1239 -21.52 21.56 13.55
N PHE A 1240 -22.29 20.56 13.98
CA PHE A 1240 -21.74 19.35 14.62
C PHE A 1240 -21.28 18.26 13.64
N SER A 1241 -21.70 18.29 12.36
CA SER A 1241 -21.05 17.48 11.31
C SER A 1241 -19.58 17.86 11.10
N THR A 1242 -19.15 19.00 11.66
CA THR A 1242 -17.82 19.58 11.53
C THR A 1242 -16.93 19.35 12.76
N ILE A 1243 -17.43 18.89 13.91
CA ILE A 1243 -16.61 18.72 15.13
C ILE A 1243 -15.58 17.59 15.03
N LEU A 1244 -15.84 16.59 14.20
CA LEU A 1244 -14.82 15.61 13.81
C LEU A 1244 -13.78 16.22 12.86
N TYR A 1245 -14.06 17.35 12.22
CA TYR A 1245 -13.17 17.99 11.23
C TYR A 1245 -12.57 19.32 11.71
N LEU A 1246 -12.88 19.76 12.94
CA LEU A 1246 -12.32 20.98 13.52
C LEU A 1246 -10.94 20.67 14.10
N GLU A 1247 -9.92 21.25 13.47
CA GLU A 1247 -8.55 21.28 13.96
C GLU A 1247 -8.51 21.98 15.34
N MET A 1248 -8.07 21.28 16.38
CA MET A 1248 -7.87 21.91 17.70
C MET A 1248 -6.73 22.95 17.65
N PRO A 1249 -6.64 23.89 18.60
CA PRO A 1249 -5.58 24.91 18.58
C PRO A 1249 -4.16 24.33 18.56
N HIS A 1250 -3.92 23.22 19.26
CA HIS A 1250 -2.64 22.50 19.27
C HIS A 1250 -2.54 21.39 18.21
N GLU A 1251 -3.45 21.39 17.22
CA GLU A 1251 -3.42 20.47 16.10
C GLU A 1251 -3.13 21.24 14.81
N LEU A 1252 -2.47 20.60 13.86
CA LEU A 1252 -2.37 21.06 12.48
C LEU A 1252 -2.70 19.89 11.56
N ILE A 1253 -3.79 19.99 10.79
CA ILE A 1253 -4.19 18.93 9.85
C ILE A 1253 -3.74 19.33 8.44
N THR A 1254 -2.96 18.46 7.80
CA THR A 1254 -2.49 18.65 6.43
C THR A 1254 -2.76 17.43 5.57
N SER A 1255 -2.75 17.63 4.25
CA SER A 1255 -2.85 16.56 3.26
C SER A 1255 -1.70 16.74 2.27
N ASP A 1256 -0.91 15.69 2.04
CA ASP A 1256 0.28 15.62 1.18
C ASP A 1256 1.01 16.95 0.90
N VAL A 1257 2.11 17.19 1.63
CA VAL A 1257 3.05 18.33 1.46
C VAL A 1257 4.02 18.11 0.32
#